data_AF-A0A3B3Y8D7-F1
#
_entry.id   AF-A0A3B3Y8D7-F1
#
_cell.length_a   1.000
_cell.length_b   1.000
_cell.length_c   1.000
_cell.angle_alpha   90.00
_cell.angle_beta   90.00
_cell.angle_gamma   90.00
#
_symmetry.space_group_name_H-M   'P 1'
#
loop_
_entity.id
_entity.type
_entity.pdbx_description
1 polymer ?
#
loop_
_entity_poly.entity_id
_entity_poly.type
_entity_poly.pdbx_seq_one_letter_code
_entity_poly.pdbx_strand_id
1 'polypeptide(L)'
;LPSFSRPPLLLVSLDGFRAEYLKDHHSRLPVINKLRKSDGTTTSYMRPVYPTKTFPNHYTIVTGLYPESHGIVDNKMYDVTRNAFFTLKTDEKFNSNWYQGEPVWLTAMRQKLKAGTFFWPGSDVAINGSFPTLYRMYDRNIKFENRLETVFEWLSLSEKERPDFYTLYLEEPDSTGHAYGPKSSQVIAALEKVDSILGDLMDGLFTRDLHQCVNLMIVSDHGMEEASCQRAAYVSTYQQDTSNFTVIQGPAARIRPKRLPQDYFSFDYEGLIKNLSCRAPDQPMKPYLKENLPKRMHFAYNKRIERGHLYMKEGWQAALKKDDVKYCTGGFHGSDNLFTNMQAIFIGYGPGFKTKYVVPTFENIELYNLMCDLLGIRPSPNNGTHGSLNHLLKRPHYQPVHPAQLSHETPCESTNLVPTDNLHCLCSSQSTEKLRRLHHPFGIPSVIQAGNSFCLLHHADYLSGYSRDRLMPLWVSYTLQPLVSSLSSLNLCIRADFRVPSSSNQLCLLYRDEAALTYGLLHPPCESVWSHVHTSILLKYSQDLNGVNVISGPIFDKDFDGNVDPVSKNTGNETAVPTHFFLIMTSCRNSSFSPVNCEGPLQAIAFIMPHKPDYSEFCAVSNNQLHLSPSKCRETARTISHVNTKQNNCRVLQSRSS
;
A
#
# COMPACT_ATOMS: atom_id res chain seq x y z
N LEU A 1 -26.27 -37.30 -0.99
CA LEU A 1 -25.84 -35.93 -0.65
C LEU A 1 -25.56 -35.17 -1.95
N PRO A 2 -25.87 -33.87 -2.05
CA PRO A 2 -25.79 -33.14 -3.32
C PRO A 2 -24.33 -32.89 -3.71
N SER A 3 -23.82 -33.65 -4.67
CA SER A 3 -22.44 -33.55 -5.15
C SER A 3 -22.10 -32.15 -5.64
N PHE A 4 -20.95 -31.63 -5.25
CA PHE A 4 -20.39 -30.40 -5.81
C PHE A 4 -19.50 -30.75 -7.00
N SER A 5 -19.82 -30.22 -8.18
CA SER A 5 -19.00 -30.35 -9.39
C SER A 5 -17.69 -29.54 -9.31
N ARG A 6 -17.67 -28.50 -8.45
CA ARG A 6 -16.47 -27.74 -8.04
C ARG A 6 -16.50 -27.46 -6.54
N PRO A 7 -15.36 -27.45 -5.83
CA PRO A 7 -15.24 -26.92 -4.47
C PRO A 7 -15.84 -25.50 -4.36
N PRO A 8 -16.88 -25.27 -3.52
CA PRO A 8 -17.36 -23.93 -3.25
C PRO A 8 -16.35 -23.18 -2.36
N LEU A 9 -16.45 -21.84 -2.34
CA LEU A 9 -15.63 -20.97 -1.51
C LEU A 9 -16.51 -20.22 -0.50
N LEU A 10 -16.22 -20.40 0.79
CA LEU A 10 -16.84 -19.66 1.89
C LEU A 10 -15.82 -18.67 2.50
N LEU A 11 -16.11 -17.38 2.37
CA LEU A 11 -15.35 -16.29 2.96
C LEU A 11 -16.00 -15.90 4.31
N VAL A 12 -15.28 -16.06 5.41
CA VAL A 12 -15.74 -15.72 6.76
C VAL A 12 -14.92 -14.54 7.30
N SER A 13 -15.58 -13.46 7.70
CA SER A 13 -14.93 -12.31 8.35
C SER A 13 -15.29 -12.22 9.82
N LEU A 14 -14.25 -12.04 10.65
CA LEU A 14 -14.34 -11.73 12.07
C LEU A 14 -13.89 -10.27 12.25
N ASP A 15 -14.85 -9.34 12.37
CA ASP A 15 -14.58 -7.89 12.38
C ASP A 15 -13.60 -7.52 13.52
N GLY A 16 -12.59 -6.72 13.23
CA GLY A 16 -11.64 -6.22 14.24
C GLY A 16 -10.76 -7.29 14.92
N PHE A 17 -10.72 -8.53 14.42
CA PHE A 17 -9.85 -9.58 14.97
C PHE A 17 -8.37 -9.25 14.69
N ARG A 18 -7.71 -8.57 15.66
CA ARG A 18 -6.28 -8.23 15.58
C ARG A 18 -5.42 -9.49 15.61
N ALA A 19 -4.37 -9.53 14.78
CA ALA A 19 -3.51 -10.70 14.64
C ALA A 19 -2.87 -11.18 15.95
N GLU A 20 -2.57 -10.26 16.87
CA GLU A 20 -1.98 -10.60 18.18
C GLU A 20 -2.89 -11.48 19.06
N TYR A 21 -4.22 -11.46 18.90
CA TYR A 21 -5.11 -12.36 19.64
C TYR A 21 -4.77 -13.84 19.41
N LEU A 22 -4.30 -14.19 18.20
CA LEU A 22 -3.86 -15.55 17.86
C LEU A 22 -2.58 -15.98 18.61
N LYS A 23 -1.85 -15.05 19.21
CA LYS A 23 -0.66 -15.29 20.03
C LYS A 23 -1.04 -15.25 21.51
N ASP A 24 -1.65 -14.14 21.94
CA ASP A 24 -1.96 -13.81 23.33
C ASP A 24 -3.00 -14.76 23.94
N HIS A 25 -3.95 -15.25 23.15
CA HIS A 25 -5.07 -16.07 23.62
C HIS A 25 -5.13 -17.46 22.97
N HIS A 26 -4.00 -17.95 22.44
CA HIS A 26 -3.96 -19.19 21.65
C HIS A 26 -4.52 -20.44 22.37
N SER A 27 -4.43 -20.53 23.69
CA SER A 27 -4.96 -21.65 24.49
C SER A 27 -6.48 -21.64 24.65
N ARG A 28 -7.12 -20.49 24.37
CA ARG A 28 -8.58 -20.28 24.44
C ARG A 28 -9.26 -20.33 23.06
N LEU A 29 -8.48 -20.59 22.01
CA LEU A 29 -8.92 -20.59 20.62
C LEU A 29 -8.63 -21.94 19.94
N PRO A 30 -9.15 -23.07 20.46
CA PRO A 30 -8.80 -24.41 19.98
C PRO A 30 -9.15 -24.64 18.50
N VAL A 31 -10.31 -24.17 18.01
CA VAL A 31 -10.76 -24.41 16.64
C VAL A 31 -9.90 -23.61 15.66
N ILE A 32 -9.75 -22.30 15.89
CA ILE A 32 -8.91 -21.41 15.08
C ILE A 32 -7.46 -21.89 15.08
N ASN A 33 -6.93 -22.37 16.21
CA ASN A 33 -5.56 -22.90 16.25
C ASN A 33 -5.40 -24.23 15.53
N LYS A 34 -6.39 -25.13 15.55
CA LYS A 34 -6.37 -26.37 14.77
C LYS A 34 -6.35 -26.06 13.27
N LEU A 35 -7.29 -25.23 12.79
CA LEU A 35 -7.34 -24.75 11.41
C LEU A 35 -6.02 -24.11 10.98
N ARG A 36 -5.45 -23.25 11.83
CA ARG A 36 -4.22 -22.51 11.56
C ARG A 36 -2.94 -23.36 11.53
N LYS A 37 -2.77 -24.26 12.51
CA LYS A 37 -1.49 -24.97 12.75
C LYS A 37 -1.45 -26.38 12.18
N SER A 38 -2.59 -27.07 12.20
CA SER A 38 -2.66 -28.51 11.89
C SER A 38 -3.22 -28.79 10.50
N ASP A 39 -4.15 -27.96 10.02
CA ASP A 39 -5.02 -28.37 8.93
C ASP A 39 -4.92 -27.48 7.68
N GLY A 40 -4.65 -26.18 7.83
CA GLY A 40 -4.70 -25.19 6.74
C GLY A 40 -3.38 -24.46 6.43
N THR A 41 -3.53 -23.34 5.73
CA THR A 41 -2.50 -22.34 5.42
C THR A 41 -2.79 -21.03 6.17
N THR A 42 -1.76 -20.38 6.69
CA THR A 42 -1.89 -19.14 7.46
C THR A 42 -0.70 -18.20 7.24
N THR A 43 -0.85 -16.94 7.62
CA THR A 43 0.27 -16.01 7.78
C THR A 43 0.39 -15.59 9.24
N SER A 44 1.55 -15.07 9.64
CA SER A 44 1.70 -14.42 10.95
C SER A 44 0.70 -13.27 11.13
N TYR A 45 0.43 -12.55 10.04
CA TYR A 45 -0.61 -11.52 9.94
C TYR A 45 -0.81 -11.10 8.47
N MET A 46 -2.03 -10.67 8.14
CA MET A 46 -2.39 -10.02 6.88
C MET A 46 -2.39 -8.50 7.08
N ARG A 47 -1.89 -7.76 6.09
CA ARG A 47 -1.90 -6.29 6.11
C ARG A 47 -3.22 -5.75 5.54
N PRO A 48 -3.96 -4.92 6.27
CA PRO A 48 -5.12 -4.19 5.73
C PRO A 48 -4.71 -3.04 4.79
N VAL A 49 -5.67 -2.43 4.11
CA VAL A 49 -5.49 -1.12 3.44
C VAL A 49 -5.72 0.03 4.41
N TYR A 50 -5.22 1.21 4.04
CA TYR A 50 -5.44 2.45 4.79
C TYR A 50 -6.69 3.21 4.26
N PRO A 51 -7.53 3.79 5.14
CA PRO A 51 -7.53 3.64 6.59
C PRO A 51 -8.02 2.25 7.00
N THR A 52 -7.55 1.77 8.16
CA THR A 52 -7.86 0.42 8.68
C THR A 52 -9.26 0.36 9.28
N LYS A 53 -10.27 0.56 8.42
CA LYS A 53 -11.71 0.66 8.71
C LYS A 53 -12.53 -0.40 7.99
N THR A 54 -13.68 -0.71 8.58
CA THR A 54 -14.56 -1.81 8.19
C THR A 54 -14.97 -1.82 6.73
N PHE A 55 -15.67 -0.79 6.27
CA PHE A 55 -16.20 -0.75 4.90
C PHE A 55 -15.09 -0.67 3.84
N PRO A 56 -14.03 0.16 4.01
CA PRO A 56 -12.90 0.13 3.10
C PRO A 56 -12.26 -1.25 2.98
N ASN A 57 -11.94 -1.92 4.10
CA ASN A 57 -11.20 -3.19 4.06
C ASN A 57 -12.05 -4.37 3.59
N HIS A 58 -13.30 -4.50 4.05
CA HIS A 58 -14.19 -5.53 3.55
C HIS A 58 -14.46 -5.39 2.04
N TYR A 59 -14.63 -4.17 1.54
CA TYR A 59 -14.88 -3.95 0.11
C TYR A 59 -13.60 -4.10 -0.73
N THR A 60 -12.43 -3.73 -0.18
CA THR A 60 -11.11 -4.08 -0.72
C THR A 60 -10.95 -5.60 -0.89
N ILE A 61 -11.24 -6.40 0.15
CA ILE A 61 -11.06 -7.87 0.12
C ILE A 61 -11.80 -8.51 -1.08
N VAL A 62 -13.01 -8.03 -1.37
CA VAL A 62 -13.86 -8.58 -2.44
C VAL A 62 -13.70 -7.91 -3.80
N THR A 63 -12.90 -6.84 -3.93
CA THR A 63 -12.63 -6.17 -5.23
C THR A 63 -11.16 -6.20 -5.64
N GLY A 64 -10.24 -6.44 -4.70
CA GLY A 64 -8.80 -6.36 -4.89
C GLY A 64 -8.29 -4.93 -5.14
N LEU A 65 -9.13 -3.92 -4.94
CA LEU A 65 -8.80 -2.52 -5.21
C LEU A 65 -8.42 -1.76 -3.93
N TYR A 66 -7.64 -0.69 -4.07
CA TYR A 66 -7.43 0.27 -2.99
C TYR A 66 -8.67 1.16 -2.77
N PRO A 67 -8.89 1.72 -1.55
CA PRO A 67 -10.05 2.57 -1.26
C PRO A 67 -10.20 3.79 -2.15
N GLU A 68 -9.09 4.38 -2.61
CA GLU A 68 -9.13 5.48 -3.58
C GLU A 68 -9.71 5.05 -4.94
N SER A 69 -9.50 3.80 -5.35
CA SER A 69 -10.00 3.24 -6.62
C SER A 69 -11.44 2.72 -6.51
N HIS A 70 -11.81 2.03 -5.41
CA HIS A 70 -13.16 1.49 -5.24
C HIS A 70 -14.15 2.47 -4.58
N GLY A 71 -13.69 3.65 -4.17
CA GLY A 71 -14.52 4.81 -3.78
C GLY A 71 -15.15 4.76 -2.38
N ILE A 72 -14.97 3.66 -1.64
CA ILE A 72 -15.43 3.50 -0.25
C ILE A 72 -14.24 3.81 0.66
N VAL A 73 -14.01 5.11 0.92
CA VAL A 73 -12.76 5.57 1.55
C VAL A 73 -12.79 5.60 3.08
N ASP A 74 -13.98 5.56 3.69
CA ASP A 74 -14.20 5.46 5.13
C ASP A 74 -15.66 5.01 5.39
N ASN A 75 -15.99 4.64 6.63
CA ASN A 75 -17.37 4.37 7.10
C ASN A 75 -18.23 5.66 7.13
N LYS A 76 -17.63 6.83 6.94
CA LYS A 76 -18.27 8.16 6.78
C LYS A 76 -17.51 9.00 5.77
N MET A 77 -18.15 9.43 4.70
CA MET A 77 -17.50 10.23 3.64
C MET A 77 -18.49 11.19 2.96
N TYR A 78 -17.97 12.14 2.19
CA TYR A 78 -18.74 13.14 1.43
C TYR A 78 -18.26 13.16 -0.01
N ASP A 79 -19.20 13.24 -0.97
CA ASP A 79 -18.88 13.37 -2.39
C ASP A 79 -19.35 14.75 -2.89
N VAL A 80 -18.39 15.64 -3.14
CA VAL A 80 -18.62 17.01 -3.58
C VAL A 80 -19.43 17.10 -4.88
N THR A 81 -19.27 16.14 -5.80
CA THR A 81 -20.00 16.17 -7.09
C THR A 81 -21.45 15.72 -6.96
N ARG A 82 -21.76 14.96 -5.91
CA ARG A 82 -23.13 14.51 -5.59
C ARG A 82 -23.79 15.40 -4.54
N ASN A 83 -23.01 16.26 -3.89
CA ASN A 83 -23.34 16.98 -2.66
C ASN A 83 -23.99 16.08 -1.58
N ALA A 84 -23.52 14.84 -1.46
CA ALA A 84 -24.13 13.81 -0.64
C ALA A 84 -23.17 13.29 0.45
N PHE A 85 -23.73 12.81 1.56
CA PHE A 85 -23.00 12.21 2.67
C PHE A 85 -23.30 10.71 2.75
N PHE A 86 -22.26 9.89 2.73
CA PHE A 86 -22.37 8.46 3.00
C PHE A 86 -22.17 8.20 4.49
N THR A 87 -23.08 7.44 5.11
CA THR A 87 -22.87 6.82 6.42
C THR A 87 -23.54 5.46 6.47
N LEU A 88 -23.07 4.57 7.36
CA LEU A 88 -23.65 3.24 7.56
C LEU A 88 -25.07 3.25 8.18
N LYS A 89 -25.60 4.42 8.56
CA LYS A 89 -26.88 4.60 9.27
C LYS A 89 -27.99 5.25 8.41
N THR A 90 -27.74 5.44 7.13
CA THR A 90 -28.56 6.24 6.22
C THR A 90 -28.72 5.51 4.89
N ASP A 91 -29.85 5.72 4.20
CA ASP A 91 -30.15 5.01 2.94
C ASP A 91 -29.16 5.28 1.81
N GLU A 92 -28.34 6.34 1.90
CA GLU A 92 -27.16 6.54 1.04
C GLU A 92 -26.18 5.34 1.06
N LYS A 93 -26.20 4.50 2.10
CA LYS A 93 -25.49 3.20 2.11
C LYS A 93 -25.92 2.32 0.92
N PHE A 94 -27.18 2.36 0.51
CA PHE A 94 -27.73 1.54 -0.58
C PHE A 94 -27.58 2.20 -1.97
N ASN A 95 -27.01 3.39 -2.05
CA ASN A 95 -26.81 4.11 -3.30
C ASN A 95 -25.57 3.56 -4.04
N SER A 96 -25.79 2.79 -5.10
CA SER A 96 -24.71 2.07 -5.83
C SER A 96 -23.60 2.98 -6.36
N ASN A 97 -23.86 4.28 -6.53
CA ASN A 97 -22.86 5.28 -6.93
C ASN A 97 -21.68 5.45 -5.95
N TRP A 98 -21.78 4.98 -4.71
CA TRP A 98 -20.63 4.95 -3.78
C TRP A 98 -19.65 3.82 -4.08
N TYR A 99 -20.10 2.76 -4.75
CA TYR A 99 -19.38 1.51 -4.91
C TYR A 99 -18.80 1.41 -6.32
N GLN A 100 -17.47 1.48 -6.44
CA GLN A 100 -16.75 1.35 -7.71
C GLN A 100 -16.02 -0.01 -7.79
N GLY A 101 -15.57 -0.38 -9.00
CA GLY A 101 -14.98 -1.70 -9.25
C GLY A 101 -16.03 -2.82 -9.32
N GLU A 102 -15.55 -4.06 -9.30
CA GLU A 102 -16.39 -5.25 -9.41
C GLU A 102 -16.13 -6.22 -8.25
N PRO A 103 -17.09 -6.42 -7.33
CA PRO A 103 -16.94 -7.37 -6.26
C PRO A 103 -17.05 -8.82 -6.76
N VAL A 104 -16.34 -9.74 -6.11
CA VAL A 104 -16.15 -11.13 -6.56
C VAL A 104 -17.45 -11.90 -6.80
N TRP A 105 -18.53 -11.58 -6.10
CA TRP A 105 -19.85 -12.17 -6.37
C TRP A 105 -20.38 -11.82 -7.77
N LEU A 106 -20.19 -10.59 -8.25
CA LEU A 106 -20.55 -10.20 -9.62
C LEU A 106 -19.57 -10.82 -10.64
N THR A 107 -18.28 -10.90 -10.31
CA THR A 107 -17.27 -11.58 -11.15
C THR A 107 -17.61 -13.05 -11.37
N ALA A 108 -18.07 -13.74 -10.32
CA ALA A 108 -18.54 -15.11 -10.36
C ALA A 108 -19.85 -15.24 -11.15
N MET A 109 -20.83 -14.37 -10.90
CA MET A 109 -22.13 -14.37 -11.59
C MET A 109 -22.03 -14.13 -13.10
N ARG A 110 -21.18 -13.17 -13.54
CA ARG A 110 -20.88 -12.96 -14.96
C ARG A 110 -20.27 -14.21 -15.62
N GLN A 111 -19.61 -15.06 -14.83
CA GLN A 111 -19.00 -16.33 -15.25
C GLN A 111 -19.87 -17.56 -14.93
N LYS A 112 -21.19 -17.34 -14.79
CA LYS A 112 -22.25 -18.37 -14.63
C LYS A 112 -22.24 -19.13 -13.30
N LEU A 113 -21.50 -18.65 -12.31
CA LEU A 113 -21.55 -19.15 -10.93
C LEU A 113 -22.63 -18.40 -10.13
N LYS A 114 -22.94 -18.88 -8.92
CA LYS A 114 -23.91 -18.24 -8.01
C LYS A 114 -23.23 -17.78 -6.72
N ALA A 115 -23.81 -16.74 -6.10
CA ALA A 115 -23.26 -16.13 -4.89
C ALA A 115 -24.31 -16.01 -3.77
N GLY A 116 -23.94 -16.43 -2.56
CA GLY A 116 -24.79 -16.39 -1.36
C GLY A 116 -24.13 -15.60 -0.23
N THR A 117 -24.51 -14.34 -0.05
CA THR A 117 -23.85 -13.43 0.90
C THR A 117 -24.66 -13.24 2.19
N PHE A 118 -24.25 -13.88 3.28
CA PHE A 118 -24.80 -13.60 4.61
C PHE A 118 -24.02 -12.46 5.25
N PHE A 119 -24.44 -11.24 4.88
CA PHE A 119 -23.81 -9.96 5.18
C PHE A 119 -22.40 -9.82 4.56
N TRP A 120 -22.22 -8.73 3.81
CA TRP A 120 -20.92 -8.16 3.47
C TRP A 120 -21.12 -6.69 3.06
N PRO A 121 -20.21 -5.76 3.39
CA PRO A 121 -20.26 -4.40 2.87
C PRO A 121 -20.40 -4.36 1.34
N GLY A 122 -21.51 -3.83 0.84
CA GLY A 122 -21.85 -3.77 -0.59
C GLY A 122 -22.67 -4.95 -1.12
N SER A 123 -22.87 -6.04 -0.37
CA SER A 123 -23.70 -7.17 -0.85
C SER A 123 -25.20 -6.87 -0.87
N ASP A 124 -25.64 -5.92 -0.06
CA ASP A 124 -27.01 -5.42 -0.02
C ASP A 124 -27.20 -4.15 -0.88
N VAL A 125 -26.40 -4.01 -1.94
CA VAL A 125 -26.40 -2.86 -2.87
C VAL A 125 -26.43 -3.34 -4.33
N ALA A 126 -27.22 -2.68 -5.18
CA ALA A 126 -27.35 -2.97 -6.62
C ALA A 126 -26.13 -2.47 -7.43
N ILE A 127 -24.95 -3.01 -7.15
CA ILE A 127 -23.69 -2.65 -7.82
C ILE A 127 -23.77 -3.10 -9.28
N ASN A 128 -23.50 -2.18 -10.21
CA ASN A 128 -23.74 -2.38 -11.65
C ASN A 128 -25.16 -2.92 -11.95
N GLY A 129 -26.17 -2.44 -11.20
CA GLY A 129 -27.57 -2.85 -11.32
C GLY A 129 -27.89 -4.27 -10.83
N SER A 130 -26.95 -4.95 -10.17
CA SER A 130 -27.06 -6.36 -9.78
C SER A 130 -26.78 -6.60 -8.30
N PHE A 131 -27.50 -7.55 -7.70
CA PHE A 131 -27.24 -8.09 -6.36
C PHE A 131 -26.60 -9.50 -6.46
N PRO A 132 -26.01 -10.03 -5.38
CA PRO A 132 -25.71 -11.47 -5.27
C PRO A 132 -26.97 -12.33 -5.49
N THR A 133 -26.80 -13.57 -5.95
CA THR A 133 -27.92 -14.50 -6.23
C THR A 133 -28.82 -14.72 -5.00
N LEU A 134 -28.21 -14.86 -3.83
CA LEU A 134 -28.87 -14.86 -2.53
C LEU A 134 -28.14 -13.85 -1.65
N TYR A 135 -28.89 -12.96 -0.99
CA TYR A 135 -28.32 -12.01 -0.05
C TYR A 135 -29.25 -11.77 1.15
N ARG A 136 -28.73 -11.05 2.15
CA ARG A 136 -29.47 -10.56 3.30
C ARG A 136 -29.17 -9.07 3.49
N MET A 137 -30.21 -8.28 3.71
CA MET A 137 -30.06 -6.90 4.19
C MET A 137 -29.40 -6.93 5.57
N TYR A 138 -28.42 -6.06 5.82
CA TYR A 138 -27.71 -6.06 7.10
C TYR A 138 -28.65 -5.80 8.29
N ASP A 139 -28.74 -6.76 9.20
CA ASP A 139 -29.39 -6.64 10.50
C ASP A 139 -28.52 -7.25 11.60
N ARG A 140 -27.93 -6.37 12.42
CA ARG A 140 -27.06 -6.74 13.54
C ARG A 140 -27.74 -7.62 14.61
N ASN A 141 -29.07 -7.67 14.65
CA ASN A 141 -29.82 -8.41 15.66
C ASN A 141 -29.93 -9.92 15.33
N ILE A 142 -29.60 -10.32 14.10
CA ILE A 142 -29.55 -11.75 13.73
C ILE A 142 -28.35 -12.40 14.42
N LYS A 143 -28.63 -13.35 15.31
CA LYS A 143 -27.63 -14.14 16.04
C LYS A 143 -26.73 -14.93 15.09
N PHE A 144 -25.47 -15.13 15.47
CA PHE A 144 -24.45 -15.79 14.65
C PHE A 144 -24.83 -17.21 14.24
N GLU A 145 -25.49 -17.94 15.13
CA GLU A 145 -26.02 -19.29 14.90
C GLU A 145 -27.02 -19.30 13.73
N ASN A 146 -28.01 -18.39 13.73
CA ASN A 146 -28.99 -18.25 12.65
C ASN A 146 -28.34 -17.86 11.30
N ARG A 147 -27.20 -17.16 11.33
CA ARG A 147 -26.42 -16.85 10.11
C ARG A 147 -25.79 -18.13 9.54
N LEU A 148 -25.19 -18.96 10.40
CA LEU A 148 -24.65 -20.27 10.02
C LEU A 148 -25.74 -21.21 9.48
N GLU A 149 -26.88 -21.31 10.17
CA GLU A 149 -28.03 -22.11 9.73
C GLU A 149 -28.43 -21.77 8.29
N THR A 150 -28.57 -20.48 7.97
CA THR A 150 -28.89 -20.02 6.61
C THR A 150 -27.79 -20.36 5.59
N VAL A 151 -26.50 -20.27 5.95
CA VAL A 151 -25.40 -20.71 5.07
C VAL A 151 -25.46 -22.22 4.82
N PHE A 152 -25.81 -23.02 5.82
CA PHE A 152 -26.01 -24.47 5.66
C PHE A 152 -27.25 -24.82 4.83
N GLU A 153 -28.35 -24.07 4.95
CA GLU A 153 -29.51 -24.19 4.06
C GLU A 153 -29.08 -23.95 2.61
N TRP A 154 -28.34 -22.86 2.34
CA TRP A 154 -27.86 -22.52 1.00
C TRP A 154 -26.91 -23.59 0.43
N LEU A 155 -25.98 -24.13 1.24
CA LEU A 155 -25.12 -25.26 0.85
C LEU A 155 -25.89 -26.55 0.54
N SER A 156 -27.12 -26.68 1.05
CA SER A 156 -28.00 -27.84 0.87
C SER A 156 -28.97 -27.71 -0.32
N LEU A 157 -29.01 -26.56 -1.00
CA LEU A 157 -29.86 -26.33 -2.18
C LEU A 157 -29.51 -27.24 -3.37
N SER A 158 -30.43 -27.31 -4.33
CA SER A 158 -30.20 -27.98 -5.62
C SER A 158 -29.02 -27.34 -6.37
N GLU A 159 -28.26 -28.08 -7.18
CA GLU A 159 -27.14 -27.51 -7.97
C GLU A 159 -27.59 -26.35 -8.89
N LYS A 160 -28.87 -26.36 -9.30
CA LYS A 160 -29.48 -25.28 -10.09
C LYS A 160 -29.60 -23.96 -9.32
N GLU A 161 -29.66 -23.97 -7.99
CA GLU A 161 -29.92 -22.79 -7.15
C GLU A 161 -28.77 -22.47 -6.18
N ARG A 162 -28.03 -23.50 -5.77
CA ARG A 162 -26.93 -23.46 -4.81
C ARG A 162 -25.80 -22.52 -5.25
N PRO A 163 -25.30 -21.65 -4.37
CA PRO A 163 -24.11 -20.84 -4.63
C PRO A 163 -22.81 -21.64 -4.76
N ASP A 164 -21.85 -21.04 -5.47
CA ASP A 164 -20.44 -21.46 -5.53
C ASP A 164 -19.57 -20.59 -4.62
N PHE A 165 -19.93 -19.31 -4.46
CA PHE A 165 -19.27 -18.35 -3.56
C PHE A 165 -20.22 -17.95 -2.42
N TYR A 166 -19.69 -17.89 -1.19
CA TYR A 166 -20.45 -17.57 0.01
C TYR A 166 -19.71 -16.53 0.86
N THR A 167 -20.45 -15.65 1.53
CA THR A 167 -19.90 -14.83 2.63
C THR A 167 -20.63 -15.06 3.94
N LEU A 168 -19.89 -14.94 5.03
CA LEU A 168 -20.39 -14.86 6.40
C LEU A 168 -19.61 -13.78 7.13
N TYR A 169 -20.32 -12.85 7.77
CA TYR A 169 -19.71 -11.77 8.56
C TYR A 169 -20.23 -11.81 10.00
N LEU A 170 -19.32 -11.63 10.97
CA LEU A 170 -19.59 -11.52 12.41
C LEU A 170 -18.97 -10.22 12.95
N GLU A 171 -19.73 -9.42 13.70
CA GLU A 171 -19.36 -8.11 14.27
C GLU A 171 -18.38 -8.20 15.47
N GLU A 172 -17.88 -9.39 15.80
CA GLU A 172 -16.98 -9.65 16.91
C GLU A 172 -15.63 -10.21 16.42
N PRO A 173 -14.50 -9.86 17.07
CA PRO A 173 -14.38 -9.11 18.33
C PRO A 173 -14.44 -7.57 18.25
N ASP A 174 -14.72 -6.93 17.11
CA ASP A 174 -14.74 -5.45 16.98
C ASP A 174 -15.71 -4.78 17.96
N SER A 175 -16.96 -5.23 18.02
CA SER A 175 -17.99 -4.60 18.86
C SER A 175 -17.60 -4.57 20.33
N THR A 176 -17.12 -5.69 20.86
CA THR A 176 -16.63 -5.80 22.24
C THR A 176 -15.28 -5.10 22.42
N GLY A 177 -14.39 -5.15 21.42
CA GLY A 177 -13.11 -4.42 21.40
C GLY A 177 -13.31 -2.91 21.51
N HIS A 178 -14.25 -2.35 20.77
CA HIS A 178 -14.66 -0.95 20.87
C HIS A 178 -15.22 -0.59 22.26
N ALA A 179 -16.06 -1.44 22.84
CA ALA A 179 -16.72 -1.16 24.11
C ALA A 179 -15.79 -1.25 25.33
N TYR A 180 -14.89 -2.24 25.36
CA TYR A 180 -14.12 -2.59 26.56
C TYR A 180 -12.59 -2.50 26.40
N GLY A 181 -12.09 -2.33 25.18
CA GLY A 181 -10.66 -2.27 24.87
C GLY A 181 -10.07 -3.64 24.53
N PRO A 182 -9.07 -3.70 23.63
CA PRO A 182 -8.53 -4.94 23.08
C PRO A 182 -7.92 -5.89 24.12
N LYS A 183 -7.59 -5.44 25.34
CA LYS A 183 -6.99 -6.28 26.38
C LYS A 183 -7.96 -6.73 27.47
N SER A 184 -9.26 -6.47 27.28
CA SER A 184 -10.31 -6.75 28.27
C SER A 184 -10.69 -8.24 28.35
N SER A 185 -11.23 -8.67 29.49
CA SER A 185 -11.77 -10.04 29.64
C SER A 185 -13.02 -10.25 28.80
N GLN A 186 -13.77 -9.19 28.49
CA GLN A 186 -14.90 -9.21 27.57
C GLN A 186 -14.44 -9.58 26.16
N VAL A 187 -13.35 -8.99 25.65
CA VAL A 187 -12.76 -9.39 24.35
C VAL A 187 -12.34 -10.86 24.36
N ILE A 188 -11.79 -11.37 25.46
CA ILE A 188 -11.47 -12.81 25.57
C ILE A 188 -12.72 -13.68 25.42
N ALA A 189 -13.84 -13.31 26.05
CA ALA A 189 -15.12 -14.02 25.90
C ALA A 189 -15.70 -13.91 24.48
N ALA A 190 -15.57 -12.75 23.82
CA ALA A 190 -15.97 -12.58 22.42
C ALA A 190 -15.12 -13.43 21.47
N LEU A 191 -13.81 -13.54 21.73
CA LEU A 191 -12.88 -14.41 21.02
C LEU A 191 -13.22 -15.90 21.19
N GLU A 192 -13.51 -16.34 22.41
CA GLU A 192 -14.01 -17.69 22.70
C GLU A 192 -15.35 -17.97 21.99
N LYS A 193 -16.24 -16.97 21.92
CA LYS A 193 -17.51 -17.09 21.21
C LYS A 193 -17.34 -17.26 19.70
N VAL A 194 -16.45 -16.52 19.04
CA VAL A 194 -16.23 -16.70 17.58
C VAL A 194 -15.45 -17.98 17.27
N ASP A 195 -14.60 -18.48 18.17
CA ASP A 195 -13.98 -19.82 18.03
C ASP A 195 -15.04 -20.93 18.09
N SER A 196 -15.99 -20.83 19.03
CA SER A 196 -17.14 -21.74 19.12
C SER A 196 -18.00 -21.73 17.86
N ILE A 197 -18.33 -20.55 17.32
CA ILE A 197 -19.10 -20.42 16.07
C ILE A 197 -18.34 -21.01 14.87
N LEU A 198 -17.01 -20.91 14.83
CA LEU A 198 -16.21 -21.61 13.84
C LEU A 198 -16.15 -23.13 14.08
N GLY A 199 -16.31 -23.58 15.33
CA GLY A 199 -16.53 -24.99 15.67
C GLY A 199 -17.84 -25.51 15.06
N ASP A 200 -18.94 -24.82 15.34
CA ASP A 200 -20.27 -25.11 14.80
C ASP A 200 -20.27 -25.12 13.25
N LEU A 201 -19.52 -24.18 12.63
CA LEU A 201 -19.29 -24.17 11.19
C LEU A 201 -18.61 -25.47 10.70
N MET A 202 -17.52 -25.86 11.34
CA MET A 202 -16.73 -27.03 10.93
C MET A 202 -17.47 -28.35 11.16
N ASP A 203 -18.19 -28.49 12.28
CA ASP A 203 -19.00 -29.67 12.58
C ASP A 203 -20.22 -29.77 11.65
N GLY A 204 -20.85 -28.63 11.32
CA GLY A 204 -21.90 -28.56 10.32
C GLY A 204 -21.44 -28.88 8.90
N LEU A 205 -20.19 -28.55 8.53
CA LEU A 205 -19.56 -29.01 7.29
C LEU A 205 -19.18 -30.50 7.35
N PHE A 206 -18.74 -31.01 8.49
CA PHE A 206 -18.38 -32.41 8.67
C PHE A 206 -19.59 -33.33 8.51
N THR A 207 -20.67 -33.03 9.24
CA THR A 207 -21.95 -33.77 9.23
C THR A 207 -22.68 -33.79 7.87
N ARG A 208 -22.25 -32.96 6.91
CA ARG A 208 -22.78 -32.89 5.54
C ARG A 208 -21.82 -33.51 4.49
N ASP A 209 -20.72 -34.12 4.92
CA ASP A 209 -19.59 -34.57 4.10
C ASP A 209 -18.93 -33.47 3.25
N LEU A 210 -19.07 -32.20 3.67
CA LEU A 210 -18.56 -31.03 2.97
C LEU A 210 -17.19 -30.54 3.48
N HIS A 211 -16.73 -31.00 4.64
CA HIS A 211 -15.48 -30.55 5.25
C HIS A 211 -14.21 -30.72 4.38
N GLN A 212 -14.17 -31.70 3.47
CA GLN A 212 -13.06 -31.88 2.50
C GLN A 212 -13.36 -31.25 1.13
N CYS A 213 -14.57 -30.73 0.93
CA CYS A 213 -15.06 -30.17 -0.32
C CYS A 213 -15.03 -28.64 -0.34
N VAL A 214 -15.37 -27.97 0.77
CA VAL A 214 -15.40 -26.50 0.85
C VAL A 214 -13.99 -25.93 0.98
N ASN A 215 -13.68 -24.90 0.19
CA ASN A 215 -12.59 -23.98 0.49
C ASN A 215 -13.11 -22.93 1.49
N LEU A 216 -12.50 -22.88 2.66
CA LEU A 216 -12.81 -21.92 3.72
C LEU A 216 -11.69 -20.87 3.78
N MET A 217 -12.07 -19.59 3.74
CA MET A 217 -11.15 -18.46 3.91
C MET A 217 -11.63 -17.61 5.08
N ILE A 218 -10.97 -17.73 6.23
CA ILE A 218 -11.25 -16.92 7.44
C ILE A 218 -10.31 -15.72 7.45
N VAL A 219 -10.87 -14.53 7.60
CA VAL A 219 -10.15 -13.25 7.59
C VAL A 219 -10.62 -12.35 8.72
N SER A 220 -9.86 -11.28 8.95
CA SER A 220 -10.40 -10.03 9.46
C SER A 220 -10.05 -8.89 8.52
N ASP A 221 -10.74 -7.78 8.71
CA ASP A 221 -10.61 -6.55 7.94
C ASP A 221 -9.58 -5.58 8.54
N HIS A 222 -9.45 -5.55 9.87
CA HIS A 222 -8.43 -4.83 10.62
C HIS A 222 -8.21 -5.43 12.01
N GLY A 223 -7.23 -4.87 12.74
CA GLY A 223 -7.08 -5.07 14.18
C GLY A 223 -7.75 -4.01 15.03
N MET A 224 -7.27 -3.83 16.27
CA MET A 224 -7.84 -2.97 17.31
C MET A 224 -6.75 -2.43 18.24
N GLU A 225 -6.83 -1.14 18.59
CA GLU A 225 -5.92 -0.38 19.46
C GLU A 225 -6.66 0.15 20.70
N GLU A 226 -5.95 0.34 21.81
CA GLU A 226 -6.52 0.82 23.08
C GLU A 226 -6.76 2.34 23.04
N ALA A 227 -7.98 2.80 23.33
CA ALA A 227 -8.33 4.21 23.37
C ALA A 227 -7.89 4.90 24.69
N SER A 228 -7.63 6.21 24.63
CA SER A 228 -7.26 7.01 25.80
C SER A 228 -7.42 8.49 25.50
N CYS A 229 -8.12 9.24 26.36
CA CYS A 229 -8.22 10.70 26.26
C CYS A 229 -6.86 11.42 26.36
N GLN A 230 -5.87 10.80 27.03
CA GLN A 230 -4.49 11.29 27.14
C GLN A 230 -3.71 11.10 25.83
N ARG A 231 -4.20 10.26 24.91
CA ARG A 231 -3.67 10.03 23.57
C ARG A 231 -4.62 10.57 22.48
N ALA A 232 -5.29 11.68 22.78
CA ALA A 232 -6.09 12.43 21.81
C ALA A 232 -5.50 13.83 21.58
N ALA A 233 -5.34 14.20 20.31
CA ALA A 233 -4.88 15.52 19.87
C ALA A 233 -6.07 16.36 19.39
N TYR A 234 -6.06 17.65 19.70
CA TYR A 234 -7.16 18.56 19.37
C TYR A 234 -6.67 19.65 18.43
N VAL A 235 -7.28 19.78 17.25
CA VAL A 235 -6.85 20.80 16.28
C VAL A 235 -7.00 22.22 16.87
N SER A 236 -7.97 22.44 17.74
CA SER A 236 -8.17 23.72 18.45
C SER A 236 -7.06 24.11 19.44
N THR A 237 -6.11 23.24 19.79
CA THR A 237 -4.93 23.63 20.59
C THR A 237 -3.77 24.14 19.73
N TYR A 238 -3.82 23.93 18.41
CA TYR A 238 -2.78 24.31 17.45
C TYR A 238 -3.20 25.44 16.50
N GLN A 239 -4.51 25.63 16.32
CA GLN A 239 -5.12 26.66 15.49
C GLN A 239 -6.24 27.36 16.26
N GLN A 240 -6.17 28.70 16.32
CA GLN A 240 -7.13 29.52 17.07
C GLN A 240 -8.50 29.57 16.37
N ASP A 241 -8.52 29.94 15.08
CA ASP A 241 -9.76 29.98 14.32
C ASP A 241 -10.09 28.60 13.71
N THR A 242 -11.17 28.01 14.24
CA THR A 242 -11.78 26.74 13.80
C THR A 242 -13.22 26.93 13.29
N SER A 243 -13.61 28.18 12.98
CA SER A 243 -14.96 28.54 12.57
C SER A 243 -15.33 27.97 11.20
N ASN A 244 -14.38 27.90 10.26
CA ASN A 244 -14.66 27.62 8.85
C ASN A 244 -14.50 26.13 8.42
N PHE A 245 -13.98 25.27 9.29
CA PHE A 245 -13.76 23.84 8.98
C PHE A 245 -14.20 22.89 10.09
N THR A 246 -14.36 21.61 9.74
CA THR A 246 -14.63 20.49 10.66
C THR A 246 -13.54 19.43 10.52
N VAL A 247 -13.42 18.56 11.52
CA VAL A 247 -12.49 17.42 11.52
C VAL A 247 -13.29 16.13 11.59
N ILE A 248 -13.10 15.25 10.62
CA ILE A 248 -13.53 13.85 10.70
C ILE A 248 -12.57 13.20 11.71
N GLN A 249 -13.04 12.97 12.93
CA GLN A 249 -12.20 12.50 14.04
C GLN A 249 -11.73 11.04 13.89
N GLY A 250 -10.63 10.70 14.57
CA GLY A 250 -10.06 9.36 14.66
C GLY A 250 -8.55 9.34 14.39
N PRO A 251 -7.94 8.16 14.16
CA PRO A 251 -6.51 8.04 13.83
C PRO A 251 -6.17 8.30 12.35
N ALA A 252 -7.17 8.31 11.47
CA ALA A 252 -7.08 8.74 10.07
C ALA A 252 -7.90 10.01 9.87
N ALA A 253 -7.64 11.01 10.71
CA ALA A 253 -8.46 12.20 10.77
C ALA A 253 -8.26 13.10 9.54
N ARG A 254 -9.33 13.79 9.15
CA ARG A 254 -9.39 14.57 7.90
C ARG A 254 -10.08 15.90 8.12
N ILE A 255 -9.69 16.94 7.37
CA ILE A 255 -10.18 18.31 7.51
C ILE A 255 -11.06 18.66 6.32
N ARG A 256 -12.26 19.18 6.58
CA ARG A 256 -13.24 19.59 5.55
C ARG A 256 -13.80 20.99 5.85
N PRO A 257 -13.92 21.90 4.87
CA PRO A 257 -14.64 23.16 5.06
C PRO A 257 -16.11 22.90 5.45
N LYS A 258 -16.71 23.83 6.22
CA LYS A 258 -18.13 23.70 6.63
C LYS A 258 -19.10 24.08 5.52
N ARG A 259 -18.75 25.04 4.65
CA ARG A 259 -19.58 25.51 3.54
C ARG A 259 -19.38 24.63 2.31
N LEU A 260 -20.28 23.67 2.15
CA LEU A 260 -20.24 22.65 1.11
C LEU A 260 -21.42 22.81 0.13
N PRO A 261 -21.20 22.59 -1.20
CA PRO A 261 -19.95 22.19 -1.84
C PRO A 261 -18.97 23.35 -2.13
N GLN A 262 -19.36 24.61 -1.89
CA GLN A 262 -18.71 25.80 -2.49
C GLN A 262 -17.23 25.93 -2.14
N ASP A 263 -16.85 25.69 -0.88
CA ASP A 263 -15.46 25.87 -0.43
C ASP A 263 -14.60 24.61 -0.61
N TYR A 264 -15.17 23.49 -1.09
CA TYR A 264 -14.51 22.19 -1.04
C TYR A 264 -13.12 22.18 -1.72
N PHE A 265 -12.99 22.90 -2.83
CA PHE A 265 -11.74 23.05 -3.60
C PHE A 265 -11.01 24.39 -3.37
N SER A 266 -11.69 25.43 -2.90
CA SER A 266 -11.13 26.79 -2.73
C SER A 266 -10.68 27.11 -1.30
N PHE A 267 -10.92 26.21 -0.34
CA PHE A 267 -10.42 26.32 1.02
C PHE A 267 -8.88 26.27 1.07
N ASP A 268 -8.27 27.15 1.87
CA ASP A 268 -6.82 27.23 2.07
C ASP A 268 -6.30 26.06 2.92
N TYR A 269 -6.15 24.90 2.29
CA TYR A 269 -5.56 23.72 2.91
C TYR A 269 -4.07 23.90 3.16
N GLU A 270 -3.33 24.50 2.23
CA GLU A 270 -1.89 24.77 2.32
C GLU A 270 -1.55 25.58 3.57
N GLY A 271 -2.20 26.73 3.76
CA GLY A 271 -2.02 27.60 4.90
C GLY A 271 -2.42 26.93 6.21
N LEU A 272 -3.52 26.16 6.23
CA LEU A 272 -3.92 25.41 7.42
C LEU A 272 -2.92 24.29 7.78
N ILE A 273 -2.48 23.48 6.81
CA ILE A 273 -1.49 22.41 7.02
C ILE A 273 -0.15 22.99 7.49
N LYS A 274 0.27 24.14 6.95
CA LYS A 274 1.44 24.89 7.42
C LYS A 274 1.24 25.39 8.86
N ASN A 275 0.08 25.97 9.18
CA ASN A 275 -0.26 26.47 10.51
C ASN A 275 -0.45 25.37 11.57
N LEU A 276 -0.68 24.12 11.17
CA LEU A 276 -0.76 22.97 12.08
C LEU A 276 0.58 22.23 12.20
N SER A 277 1.55 22.46 11.31
CA SER A 277 2.82 21.75 11.31
C SER A 277 3.77 22.27 12.40
N CYS A 278 4.49 21.34 13.06
CA CYS A 278 5.63 21.62 13.93
C CYS A 278 5.38 22.61 15.08
N ARG A 279 4.19 22.59 15.66
CA ARG A 279 3.80 23.45 16.79
C ARG A 279 4.28 22.95 18.16
N ALA A 280 4.66 21.68 18.26
CA ALA A 280 5.26 21.09 19.46
C ALA A 280 6.38 20.10 19.08
N PRO A 281 7.44 19.94 19.91
CA PRO A 281 8.57 19.05 19.60
C PRO A 281 8.18 17.58 19.34
N ASP A 282 7.23 17.05 20.11
CA ASP A 282 6.70 15.69 20.01
C ASP A 282 5.23 15.68 19.54
N GLN A 283 4.87 16.56 18.61
CA GLN A 283 3.49 16.68 18.12
C GLN A 283 2.96 15.32 17.59
N PRO A 284 1.92 14.73 18.20
CA PRO A 284 1.45 13.37 17.85
C PRO A 284 0.65 13.31 16.55
N MET A 285 0.23 14.48 16.06
CA MET A 285 -0.54 14.71 14.84
C MET A 285 0.37 15.32 13.79
N LYS A 286 0.57 14.63 12.67
CA LYS A 286 1.39 15.08 11.55
C LYS A 286 0.47 15.51 10.38
N PRO A 287 0.30 16.82 10.12
CA PRO A 287 -0.58 17.30 9.06
C PRO A 287 0.03 17.03 7.67
N TYR A 288 -0.82 16.63 6.72
CA TYR A 288 -0.46 16.39 5.33
C TYR A 288 -1.53 16.98 4.42
N LEU A 289 -1.12 17.44 3.23
CA LEU A 289 -2.00 17.42 2.06
C LEU A 289 -2.02 15.97 1.53
N LYS A 290 -3.17 15.46 1.07
CA LYS A 290 -3.32 14.04 0.71
C LYS A 290 -2.34 13.58 -0.39
N GLU A 291 -2.04 14.46 -1.36
CA GLU A 291 -1.05 14.25 -2.42
C GLU A 291 0.37 13.99 -1.89
N ASN A 292 0.63 14.40 -0.65
CA ASN A 292 1.90 14.29 0.06
C ASN A 292 1.93 13.14 1.10
N LEU A 293 0.88 12.34 1.22
CA LEU A 293 0.89 11.14 2.08
C LEU A 293 1.85 10.07 1.54
N PRO A 294 2.40 9.19 2.41
CA PRO A 294 3.26 8.09 1.97
C PRO A 294 2.57 7.23 0.91
N LYS A 295 3.12 7.18 -0.31
CA LYS A 295 2.47 6.56 -1.49
C LYS A 295 2.03 5.10 -1.29
N ARG A 296 2.71 4.35 -0.41
CA ARG A 296 2.28 3.00 0.04
C ARG A 296 0.86 2.92 0.63
N MET A 297 0.25 4.05 0.99
CA MET A 297 -1.10 4.09 1.55
C MET A 297 -2.19 4.04 0.46
N HIS A 298 -1.88 4.43 -0.79
CA HIS A 298 -2.86 4.51 -1.88
C HIS A 298 -4.17 5.21 -1.45
N PHE A 299 -3.99 6.44 -0.95
CA PHE A 299 -5.03 7.22 -0.29
C PHE A 299 -4.98 8.72 -0.64
N ALA A 300 -4.94 9.03 -1.95
CA ALA A 300 -4.99 10.40 -2.46
C ALA A 300 -5.99 10.57 -3.62
N TYR A 301 -6.03 9.61 -4.54
CA TYR A 301 -6.72 9.71 -5.83
C TYR A 301 -8.22 9.43 -5.76
N ASN A 302 -8.91 10.15 -4.87
CA ASN A 302 -10.36 10.19 -4.86
C ASN A 302 -10.88 11.53 -4.32
N LYS A 303 -11.92 12.07 -4.96
CA LYS A 303 -12.62 13.30 -4.53
C LYS A 303 -13.40 13.17 -3.20
N ARG A 304 -13.51 11.96 -2.65
CA ARG A 304 -14.11 11.68 -1.34
C ARG A 304 -13.08 11.71 -0.20
N ILE A 305 -11.80 11.73 -0.54
CA ILE A 305 -10.70 11.95 0.41
C ILE A 305 -10.48 13.46 0.46
N GLU A 306 -10.80 14.06 1.60
CA GLU A 306 -10.47 15.45 1.91
C GLU A 306 -8.99 15.76 1.66
N ARG A 307 -8.68 16.96 1.15
CA ARG A 307 -7.31 17.35 0.84
C ARG A 307 -6.42 17.51 2.08
N GLY A 308 -6.98 18.01 3.19
CA GLY A 308 -6.28 18.08 4.47
C GLY A 308 -6.41 16.79 5.27
N HIS A 309 -5.28 16.15 5.59
CA HIS A 309 -5.22 14.89 6.32
C HIS A 309 -4.33 15.02 7.57
N LEU A 310 -4.63 14.24 8.61
CA LEU A 310 -3.95 14.27 9.90
C LEU A 310 -3.48 12.86 10.24
N TYR A 311 -2.21 12.57 9.92
CA TYR A 311 -1.57 11.30 10.25
C TYR A 311 -1.24 11.24 11.74
N MET A 312 -1.67 10.18 12.43
CA MET A 312 -1.47 10.04 13.87
C MET A 312 -0.34 9.05 14.21
N LYS A 313 0.43 9.40 15.25
CA LYS A 313 1.37 8.50 15.91
C LYS A 313 0.63 7.26 16.46
N GLU A 314 1.32 6.12 16.55
CA GLU A 314 0.74 4.87 17.08
C GLU A 314 0.09 5.07 18.45
N GLY A 315 -1.13 4.56 18.63
CA GLY A 315 -1.94 4.76 19.83
C GLY A 315 -2.64 6.13 19.96
N TRP A 316 -2.50 7.06 19.00
CA TRP A 316 -3.15 8.38 19.04
C TRP A 316 -4.32 8.55 18.06
N GLN A 317 -5.23 9.47 18.41
CA GLN A 317 -6.34 9.94 17.57
C GLN A 317 -6.37 11.47 17.53
N ALA A 318 -6.98 12.06 16.51
CA ALA A 318 -7.25 13.51 16.45
C ALA A 318 -8.75 13.82 16.34
N ALA A 319 -9.14 14.98 16.86
CA ALA A 319 -10.46 15.58 16.70
C ALA A 319 -10.35 17.11 16.64
N LEU A 320 -11.45 17.83 16.40
CA LEU A 320 -11.42 19.29 16.39
C LEU A 320 -11.25 19.85 17.81
N LYS A 321 -12.13 19.43 18.74
CA LYS A 321 -12.12 19.75 20.17
C LYS A 321 -12.18 18.47 21.02
N LYS A 322 -12.10 18.64 22.35
CA LYS A 322 -12.16 17.54 23.32
C LYS A 322 -13.47 16.72 23.23
N ASP A 323 -14.60 17.42 23.13
CA ASP A 323 -15.92 16.79 23.15
C ASP A 323 -16.27 16.08 21.83
N ASP A 324 -15.47 16.29 20.77
CA ASP A 324 -15.63 15.64 19.47
C ASP A 324 -14.99 14.22 19.41
N VAL A 325 -14.19 13.82 20.40
CA VAL A 325 -13.55 12.50 20.44
C VAL A 325 -14.57 11.41 20.78
N LYS A 326 -14.79 10.47 19.86
CA LYS A 326 -15.71 9.34 20.04
C LYS A 326 -15.16 8.28 21.00
N TYR A 327 -13.87 7.96 20.91
CA TYR A 327 -13.26 6.85 21.65
C TYR A 327 -12.22 7.39 22.63
N CYS A 328 -12.65 7.59 23.87
CA CYS A 328 -11.84 8.09 24.98
C CYS A 328 -11.44 6.96 25.97
N THR A 329 -12.21 5.87 25.95
CA THR A 329 -12.00 4.57 26.62
C THR A 329 -12.40 3.45 25.66
N GLY A 330 -12.03 2.20 25.95
CA GLY A 330 -12.33 1.06 25.09
C GLY A 330 -11.36 0.98 23.91
N GLY A 331 -11.85 0.61 22.73
CA GLY A 331 -11.00 0.36 21.56
C GLY A 331 -11.22 1.36 20.42
N PHE A 332 -10.21 1.54 19.57
CA PHE A 332 -10.34 2.19 18.27
C PHE A 332 -9.44 1.54 17.19
N HIS A 333 -9.70 1.86 15.93
CA HIS A 333 -8.98 1.36 14.76
C HIS A 333 -9.04 2.43 13.65
N GLY A 334 -8.34 2.23 12.53
CA GLY A 334 -8.23 3.20 11.43
C GLY A 334 -6.83 3.79 11.25
N SER A 335 -5.89 3.47 12.13
CA SER A 335 -4.51 3.94 12.10
C SER A 335 -3.73 3.40 10.89
N ASP A 336 -2.46 3.81 10.76
CA ASP A 336 -1.53 3.30 9.74
C ASP A 336 -1.59 1.77 9.60
N ASN A 337 -1.72 1.29 8.38
CA ASN A 337 -1.79 -0.13 8.08
C ASN A 337 -0.48 -0.90 8.30
N LEU A 338 0.61 -0.24 8.70
CA LEU A 338 1.84 -0.88 9.20
C LEU A 338 1.90 -1.04 10.72
N PHE A 339 1.00 -0.45 11.50
CA PHE A 339 1.02 -0.59 12.97
C PHE A 339 0.62 -2.00 13.41
N THR A 340 1.29 -2.55 14.41
CA THR A 340 1.15 -3.95 14.84
C THR A 340 -0.28 -4.26 15.29
N ASN A 341 -0.88 -3.35 16.06
CA ASN A 341 -2.25 -3.49 16.55
C ASN A 341 -3.31 -3.42 15.44
N MET A 342 -2.99 -2.92 14.26
CA MET A 342 -3.92 -2.85 13.12
C MET A 342 -3.86 -4.08 12.20
N GLN A 343 -2.90 -5.00 12.38
CA GLN A 343 -2.76 -6.15 11.50
C GLN A 343 -3.91 -7.17 11.68
N ALA A 344 -4.35 -7.74 10.56
CA ALA A 344 -5.49 -8.64 10.45
C ALA A 344 -5.07 -10.12 10.42
N ILE A 345 -6.04 -11.03 10.51
CA ILE A 345 -5.83 -12.48 10.39
C ILE A 345 -6.12 -12.99 8.97
N PHE A 346 -5.50 -14.11 8.62
CA PHE A 346 -5.88 -14.93 7.47
C PHE A 346 -5.62 -16.42 7.75
N ILE A 347 -6.59 -17.26 7.45
CA ILE A 347 -6.51 -18.72 7.50
C ILE A 347 -7.27 -19.29 6.29
N GLY A 348 -6.58 -20.04 5.43
CA GLY A 348 -7.16 -20.81 4.34
C GLY A 348 -7.20 -22.30 4.65
N TYR A 349 -8.35 -22.94 4.49
CA TYR A 349 -8.56 -24.39 4.71
C TYR A 349 -9.34 -25.01 3.56
N GLY A 350 -9.17 -26.31 3.30
CA GLY A 350 -9.92 -27.04 2.28
C GLY A 350 -9.07 -27.61 1.14
N PRO A 351 -9.69 -28.06 0.04
CA PRO A 351 -9.00 -28.78 -1.03
C PRO A 351 -8.00 -27.92 -1.81
N GLY A 352 -8.24 -26.62 -1.98
CA GLY A 352 -7.39 -25.69 -2.73
C GLY A 352 -6.13 -25.22 -1.98
N PHE A 353 -6.20 -25.09 -0.65
CA PHE A 353 -5.11 -24.56 0.19
C PHE A 353 -4.11 -25.63 0.64
N LYS A 354 -2.83 -25.30 0.74
CA LYS A 354 -1.85 -26.18 1.39
C LYS A 354 -2.22 -26.42 2.87
N THR A 355 -1.71 -27.52 3.41
CA THR A 355 -1.95 -27.94 4.80
C THR A 355 -0.67 -27.75 5.62
N LYS A 356 -0.79 -27.37 6.90
CA LYS A 356 0.33 -27.10 7.81
C LYS A 356 1.34 -26.07 7.27
N TYR A 357 0.85 -25.04 6.58
CA TYR A 357 1.72 -24.12 5.84
C TYR A 357 1.65 -22.68 6.37
N VAL A 358 2.80 -22.11 6.74
CA VAL A 358 2.92 -20.71 7.19
C VAL A 358 3.58 -19.88 6.10
N VAL A 359 2.88 -18.87 5.59
CA VAL A 359 3.35 -17.98 4.53
C VAL A 359 3.82 -16.63 5.07
N PRO A 360 4.64 -15.88 4.30
CA PRO A 360 4.96 -14.49 4.63
C PRO A 360 3.69 -13.61 4.70
N THR A 361 3.80 -12.45 5.36
CA THR A 361 2.79 -11.39 5.30
C THR A 361 2.52 -10.96 3.85
N PHE A 362 1.24 -10.75 3.54
CA PHE A 362 0.73 -10.16 2.30
C PHE A 362 -0.40 -9.16 2.61
N GLU A 363 -0.85 -8.42 1.59
CA GLU A 363 -1.91 -7.40 1.73
C GLU A 363 -3.29 -7.95 1.35
N ASN A 364 -4.37 -7.46 1.98
CA ASN A 364 -5.72 -7.98 1.76
C ASN A 364 -6.29 -7.75 0.34
N ILE A 365 -5.75 -6.78 -0.42
CA ILE A 365 -5.98 -6.61 -1.87
C ILE A 365 -5.64 -7.87 -2.70
N GLU A 366 -4.72 -8.72 -2.24
CA GLU A 366 -4.33 -9.94 -2.97
C GLU A 366 -5.43 -11.02 -2.93
N LEU A 367 -6.36 -10.94 -1.98
CA LEU A 367 -7.38 -11.96 -1.76
C LEU A 367 -8.36 -12.10 -2.92
N TYR A 368 -8.69 -11.02 -3.63
CA TYR A 368 -9.61 -11.08 -4.76
C TYR A 368 -9.14 -12.02 -5.87
N ASN A 369 -7.87 -11.94 -6.25
CA ASN A 369 -7.27 -12.85 -7.23
C ASN A 369 -7.27 -14.31 -6.71
N LEU A 370 -6.91 -14.51 -5.45
CA LEU A 370 -6.91 -15.82 -4.80
C LEU A 370 -8.33 -16.44 -4.76
N MET A 371 -9.36 -15.65 -4.50
CA MET A 371 -10.76 -16.10 -4.55
C MET A 371 -11.17 -16.47 -5.98
N CYS A 372 -10.75 -15.69 -6.98
CA CYS A 372 -11.00 -16.01 -8.39
C CYS A 372 -10.31 -17.33 -8.81
N ASP A 373 -9.06 -17.55 -8.41
CA ASP A 373 -8.32 -18.79 -8.66
C ASP A 373 -9.00 -20.02 -8.00
N LEU A 374 -9.49 -19.86 -6.76
CA LEU A 374 -10.20 -20.93 -6.03
C LEU A 374 -11.56 -21.29 -6.64
N LEU A 375 -12.25 -20.31 -7.24
CA LEU A 375 -13.52 -20.50 -7.97
C LEU A 375 -13.31 -20.97 -9.42
N GLY A 376 -12.09 -20.90 -9.95
CA GLY A 376 -11.75 -21.19 -11.34
C GLY A 376 -12.34 -20.18 -12.33
N ILE A 377 -12.27 -18.89 -11.98
CA ILE A 377 -12.80 -17.76 -12.76
C ILE A 377 -11.73 -16.70 -13.02
N ARG A 378 -11.92 -15.89 -14.06
CA ARG A 378 -11.01 -14.78 -14.39
C ARG A 378 -11.33 -13.56 -13.51
N PRO A 379 -10.33 -12.95 -12.84
CA PRO A 379 -10.53 -11.70 -12.10
C PRO A 379 -10.77 -10.50 -13.04
N SER A 380 -11.50 -9.49 -12.56
CA SER A 380 -11.51 -8.15 -13.17
C SER A 380 -10.23 -7.36 -12.82
N PRO A 381 -9.87 -6.30 -13.55
CA PRO A 381 -8.72 -5.46 -13.24
C PRO A 381 -8.74 -4.95 -11.79
N ASN A 382 -7.65 -5.18 -11.06
CA ASN A 382 -7.54 -4.89 -9.63
C ASN A 382 -6.08 -4.55 -9.25
N ASN A 383 -5.84 -4.20 -7.98
CA ASN A 383 -4.52 -3.81 -7.46
C ASN A 383 -3.69 -4.99 -6.90
N GLY A 384 -4.27 -6.17 -6.74
CA GLY A 384 -3.54 -7.38 -6.36
C GLY A 384 -2.65 -7.89 -7.49
N THR A 385 -1.49 -8.44 -7.17
CA THR A 385 -0.58 -9.01 -8.18
C THR A 385 -0.94 -10.47 -8.41
N HIS A 386 -1.76 -10.76 -9.43
CA HIS A 386 -2.23 -12.12 -9.72
C HIS A 386 -1.06 -13.11 -9.83
N GLY A 387 -1.14 -14.21 -9.06
CA GLY A 387 -0.06 -15.19 -8.91
C GLY A 387 0.86 -14.99 -7.70
N SER A 388 0.84 -13.85 -7.01
CA SER A 388 1.62 -13.60 -5.79
C SER A 388 1.34 -14.65 -4.70
N LEU A 389 0.07 -15.03 -4.55
CA LEU A 389 -0.42 -16.00 -3.57
C LEU A 389 -0.46 -17.45 -4.08
N ASN A 390 0.12 -17.75 -5.25
CA ASN A 390 0.21 -19.13 -5.78
C ASN A 390 0.85 -20.10 -4.78
N HIS A 391 1.77 -19.61 -3.95
CA HIS A 391 2.44 -20.41 -2.93
C HIS A 391 1.52 -20.89 -1.79
N LEU A 392 0.30 -20.34 -1.64
CA LEU A 392 -0.74 -20.83 -0.71
C LEU A 392 -1.51 -22.04 -1.27
N LEU A 393 -1.56 -22.20 -2.60
CA LEU A 393 -2.41 -23.17 -3.28
C LEU A 393 -1.70 -24.53 -3.48
N LYS A 394 -2.44 -25.63 -3.39
CA LYS A 394 -1.92 -26.98 -3.76
C LYS A 394 -1.67 -27.08 -5.27
N ARG A 395 -2.53 -26.43 -6.07
CA ARG A 395 -2.48 -26.40 -7.54
C ARG A 395 -2.87 -24.98 -7.99
N PRO A 396 -1.89 -24.10 -8.29
CA PRO A 396 -2.18 -22.77 -8.82
C PRO A 396 -2.99 -22.83 -10.12
N HIS A 397 -4.04 -22.01 -10.24
CA HIS A 397 -4.85 -21.91 -11.45
C HIS A 397 -4.17 -21.03 -12.51
N TYR A 398 -3.59 -19.91 -12.08
CA TYR A 398 -2.85 -18.98 -12.92
C TYR A 398 -1.33 -19.15 -12.77
N GLN A 399 -0.59 -19.07 -13.88
CA GLN A 399 0.86 -19.01 -13.89
C GLN A 399 1.29 -17.61 -14.37
N PRO A 400 1.85 -16.76 -13.48
CA PRO A 400 2.26 -15.41 -13.88
C PRO A 400 3.47 -15.46 -14.82
N VAL A 401 3.47 -14.57 -15.80
CA VAL A 401 4.62 -14.28 -16.68
C VAL A 401 5.12 -12.86 -16.41
N HIS A 402 6.40 -12.61 -16.70
CA HIS A 402 6.91 -11.24 -16.69
C HIS A 402 6.24 -10.40 -17.78
N PRO A 403 5.91 -9.12 -17.52
CA PRO A 403 5.34 -8.24 -18.53
C PRO A 403 6.32 -8.05 -19.69
N ALA A 404 5.81 -8.00 -20.92
CA ALA A 404 6.63 -7.69 -22.08
C ALA A 404 7.15 -6.24 -22.00
N GLN A 405 8.41 -6.05 -22.37
CA GLN A 405 8.99 -4.72 -22.58
C GLN A 405 8.32 -4.07 -23.79
N LEU A 406 7.77 -2.85 -23.63
CA LEU A 406 7.04 -2.15 -24.70
C LEU A 406 7.86 -1.03 -25.36
N SER A 407 8.91 -0.55 -24.70
CA SER A 407 9.90 0.35 -25.29
C SER A 407 11.28 -0.29 -25.24
N HIS A 408 11.97 -0.36 -26.37
CA HIS A 408 13.31 -0.96 -26.47
C HIS A 408 14.40 0.10 -26.37
N GLU A 409 15.63 -0.34 -26.08
CA GLU A 409 16.79 0.55 -26.10
C GLU A 409 17.05 1.08 -27.52
N THR A 410 17.51 2.33 -27.59
CA THR A 410 18.00 2.96 -28.81
C THR A 410 19.50 3.24 -28.63
N PRO A 411 20.37 3.12 -29.65
CA PRO A 411 21.80 3.37 -29.45
C PRO A 411 22.10 4.83 -29.03
N CYS A 412 22.87 5.05 -27.95
CA CYS A 412 23.43 6.37 -27.61
C CYS A 412 24.57 6.74 -28.59
N GLU A 413 24.26 6.87 -29.87
CA GLU A 413 25.24 7.24 -30.90
C GLU A 413 25.34 8.76 -31.00
N SER A 414 26.49 9.28 -30.59
CA SER A 414 26.98 10.59 -30.99
C SER A 414 27.99 10.40 -32.12
N THR A 415 27.91 11.26 -33.12
CA THR A 415 28.80 11.27 -34.27
C THR A 415 30.22 11.76 -33.95
N ASN A 416 30.47 12.25 -32.72
CA ASN A 416 31.74 12.88 -32.35
C ASN A 416 32.32 12.31 -31.04
N LEU A 417 33.63 12.03 -31.05
CA LEU A 417 34.42 11.56 -29.89
C LEU A 417 34.72 12.66 -28.84
N VAL A 418 34.31 13.89 -29.11
CA VAL A 418 34.49 15.08 -28.27
C VAL A 418 33.16 15.83 -28.24
N PRO A 419 32.71 16.40 -27.09
CA PRO A 419 31.52 17.24 -27.07
C PRO A 419 31.65 18.40 -28.07
N THR A 420 30.68 18.52 -28.99
CA THR A 420 30.60 19.65 -29.93
C THR A 420 30.20 20.96 -29.24
N ASP A 421 29.62 20.84 -28.06
CA ASP A 421 29.27 21.94 -27.17
C ASP A 421 29.55 21.50 -25.72
N ASN A 422 30.12 22.39 -24.92
CA ASN A 422 30.36 22.16 -23.49
C ASN A 422 29.11 22.40 -22.63
N LEU A 423 27.99 22.86 -23.22
CA LEU A 423 26.69 23.10 -22.56
C LEU A 423 26.79 24.06 -21.35
N HIS A 424 27.75 24.98 -21.41
CA HIS A 424 28.18 25.89 -20.34
C HIS A 424 28.64 25.20 -19.04
N CYS A 425 29.02 23.92 -19.10
CA CYS A 425 29.58 23.17 -17.99
C CYS A 425 31.11 23.35 -17.88
N LEU A 426 31.67 23.26 -16.66
CA LEU A 426 33.08 23.51 -16.37
C LEU A 426 33.75 22.27 -15.76
N CYS A 427 34.35 21.42 -16.60
CA CYS A 427 35.23 20.34 -16.15
C CYS A 427 36.17 19.85 -17.25
N SER A 428 37.47 19.73 -16.94
CA SER A 428 38.53 19.34 -17.91
C SER A 428 39.09 17.93 -17.72
N SER A 429 38.60 17.17 -16.73
CA SER A 429 39.11 15.81 -16.46
C SER A 429 38.50 14.77 -17.40
N GLN A 430 39.35 13.89 -17.93
CA GLN A 430 38.95 12.69 -18.67
C GLN A 430 39.23 11.45 -17.81
N SER A 431 38.23 10.57 -17.66
CA SER A 431 38.45 9.20 -17.19
C SER A 431 38.06 8.23 -18.31
N THR A 432 38.95 7.27 -18.59
CA THR A 432 38.68 6.16 -19.51
C THR A 432 38.45 4.89 -18.68
N GLU A 433 37.25 4.34 -18.75
CA GLU A 433 36.80 3.27 -17.86
C GLU A 433 36.45 2.00 -18.62
N LYS A 434 36.86 0.85 -18.08
CA LYS A 434 36.55 -0.47 -18.65
C LYS A 434 35.24 -0.99 -18.08
N LEU A 435 34.31 -1.39 -18.96
CA LEU A 435 33.05 -2.04 -18.59
C LEU A 435 33.27 -3.26 -17.68
N ARG A 436 32.48 -3.35 -16.61
CA ARG A 436 32.27 -4.57 -15.82
C ARG A 436 30.77 -4.88 -15.72
N ARG A 437 30.40 -6.17 -15.74
CA ARG A 437 29.02 -6.65 -15.53
C ARG A 437 28.55 -6.57 -14.05
N LEU A 438 29.13 -5.67 -13.25
CA LEU A 438 28.97 -5.63 -11.80
C LEU A 438 27.62 -5.04 -11.34
N HIS A 439 27.00 -4.21 -12.19
CA HIS A 439 25.93 -3.27 -11.80
C HIS A 439 24.54 -3.62 -12.35
N HIS A 440 24.35 -4.83 -12.86
CA HIS A 440 23.05 -5.37 -13.27
C HIS A 440 22.95 -6.88 -12.95
N PRO A 441 23.28 -7.32 -11.70
CA PRO A 441 23.35 -8.75 -11.36
C PRO A 441 22.01 -9.48 -11.47
N PHE A 442 20.89 -8.74 -11.47
CA PHE A 442 19.53 -9.25 -11.58
C PHE A 442 18.87 -8.91 -12.94
N GLY A 443 19.68 -8.53 -13.94
CA GLY A 443 19.21 -8.04 -15.22
C GLY A 443 19.06 -6.51 -15.28
N ILE A 444 18.59 -6.02 -16.43
CA ILE A 444 18.39 -4.60 -16.73
C ILE A 444 16.90 -4.27 -16.55
N PRO A 445 16.52 -3.17 -15.87
CA PRO A 445 15.12 -2.78 -15.73
C PRO A 445 14.41 -2.57 -17.08
N SER A 446 13.37 -3.37 -17.34
CA SER A 446 12.56 -3.27 -18.56
C SER A 446 11.59 -2.07 -18.53
N VAL A 447 11.50 -1.34 -19.64
CA VAL A 447 10.53 -0.24 -19.80
C VAL A 447 9.22 -0.77 -20.38
N ILE A 448 8.21 -0.91 -19.52
CA ILE A 448 6.88 -1.44 -19.87
C ILE A 448 5.90 -0.38 -20.42
N GLN A 449 6.30 0.89 -20.44
CA GLN A 449 5.52 1.95 -21.08
C GLN A 449 5.76 1.92 -22.60
N ALA A 450 4.73 2.12 -23.42
CA ALA A 450 4.89 2.26 -24.87
C ALA A 450 5.42 3.66 -25.24
N GLY A 451 6.13 3.76 -26.37
CA GLY A 451 6.48 5.05 -26.99
C GLY A 451 7.54 5.90 -26.28
N ASN A 452 8.32 5.33 -25.35
CA ASN A 452 9.45 6.02 -24.72
C ASN A 452 10.75 5.72 -25.47
N SER A 453 11.63 6.72 -25.61
CA SER A 453 12.99 6.55 -26.11
C SER A 453 13.99 6.62 -24.96
N PHE A 454 14.70 5.53 -24.72
CA PHE A 454 15.83 5.50 -23.79
C PHE A 454 17.05 4.80 -24.40
N CYS A 455 18.22 5.06 -23.84
CA CYS A 455 19.47 4.41 -24.22
C CYS A 455 20.33 4.06 -22.99
N LEU A 456 21.16 3.01 -23.08
CA LEU A 456 21.98 2.54 -21.96
C LEU A 456 23.34 3.24 -21.92
N LEU A 457 23.65 3.89 -20.80
CA LEU A 457 24.95 4.51 -20.53
C LEU A 457 25.73 3.65 -19.53
N HIS A 458 26.78 2.99 -20.02
CA HIS A 458 27.68 2.15 -19.23
C HIS A 458 28.86 2.97 -18.68
N HIS A 459 29.24 2.69 -17.43
CA HIS A 459 30.40 3.26 -16.72
C HIS A 459 31.17 2.13 -16.01
N ALA A 460 32.31 2.39 -15.36
CA ALA A 460 32.93 1.36 -14.53
C ALA A 460 32.07 1.01 -13.30
N ASP A 461 31.54 2.05 -12.64
CA ASP A 461 30.92 1.95 -11.32
C ASP A 461 29.38 1.95 -11.32
N TYR A 462 28.74 2.17 -12.48
CA TYR A 462 27.27 2.14 -12.62
C TYR A 462 26.77 1.92 -14.06
N LEU A 463 25.50 1.55 -14.18
CA LEU A 463 24.73 1.51 -15.41
C LEU A 463 23.52 2.45 -15.27
N SER A 464 23.13 3.15 -16.34
CA SER A 464 21.89 3.95 -16.33
C SER A 464 21.10 3.84 -17.63
N GLY A 465 19.77 3.94 -17.51
CA GLY A 465 18.86 4.05 -18.65
C GLY A 465 18.45 5.51 -18.86
N TYR A 466 19.05 6.18 -19.83
CA TYR A 466 18.84 7.61 -20.09
C TYR A 466 17.64 7.85 -21.03
N SER A 467 16.62 8.59 -20.58
CA SER A 467 15.50 8.99 -21.44
C SER A 467 15.83 10.30 -22.16
N ARG A 468 15.71 10.27 -23.50
CA ARG A 468 15.86 11.46 -24.34
C ARG A 468 14.65 12.39 -24.23
N ASP A 469 13.47 11.83 -23.97
CA ASP A 469 12.23 12.58 -23.87
C ASP A 469 12.12 13.36 -22.55
N ARG A 470 12.76 12.87 -21.48
CA ARG A 470 12.81 13.53 -20.15
C ARG A 470 14.16 14.22 -19.85
N LEU A 471 15.13 14.13 -20.75
CA LEU A 471 16.49 14.67 -20.59
C LEU A 471 17.19 14.21 -19.28
N MET A 472 16.90 12.99 -18.81
CA MET A 472 17.47 12.45 -17.57
C MET A 472 17.40 10.91 -17.51
N PRO A 473 18.19 10.27 -16.62
CA PRO A 473 18.04 8.83 -16.36
C PRO A 473 16.67 8.49 -15.75
N LEU A 474 15.99 7.50 -16.33
CA LEU A 474 14.83 6.83 -15.72
C LEU A 474 15.24 6.02 -14.50
N TRP A 475 16.46 5.46 -14.53
CA TRP A 475 17.05 4.71 -13.44
C TRP A 475 18.58 4.71 -13.56
N VAL A 476 19.24 4.55 -12.41
CA VAL A 476 20.67 4.29 -12.24
C VAL A 476 20.80 3.05 -11.36
N SER A 477 21.63 2.08 -11.76
CA SER A 477 21.93 0.87 -11.02
C SER A 477 23.42 0.77 -10.74
N TYR A 478 23.78 0.50 -9.48
CA TYR A 478 25.16 0.33 -9.02
C TYR A 478 25.21 -0.72 -7.90
N THR A 479 26.42 -1.15 -7.51
CA THR A 479 26.60 -2.22 -6.53
C THR A 479 27.69 -1.83 -5.55
N LEU A 480 27.30 -1.62 -4.30
CA LEU A 480 28.21 -1.32 -3.21
C LEU A 480 28.71 -2.63 -2.60
N GLN A 481 30.03 -2.82 -2.64
CA GLN A 481 30.69 -3.87 -1.87
C GLN A 481 30.85 -3.44 -0.40
N PRO A 482 31.12 -4.37 0.54
CA PRO A 482 31.44 -4.02 1.93
C PRO A 482 32.74 -3.22 1.99
N LEU A 483 32.63 -1.89 2.07
CA LEU A 483 33.76 -0.97 2.08
C LEU A 483 34.02 -0.44 3.49
N VAL A 484 35.30 -0.23 3.80
CA VAL A 484 35.81 0.10 5.14
C VAL A 484 36.06 1.61 5.32
N SER A 485 36.06 2.40 4.24
CA SER A 485 36.38 3.83 4.25
C SER A 485 35.22 4.71 3.77
N SER A 486 35.05 5.87 4.40
CA SER A 486 34.09 6.90 3.97
C SER A 486 34.60 7.65 2.73
N LEU A 487 33.66 8.07 1.88
CA LEU A 487 33.94 8.99 0.78
C LEU A 487 34.44 10.35 1.32
N SER A 488 35.52 10.88 0.74
CA SER A 488 35.97 12.26 0.96
C SER A 488 35.09 13.25 0.18
N SER A 489 35.13 14.53 0.56
CA SER A 489 34.38 15.58 -0.12
C SER A 489 34.81 15.69 -1.59
N LEU A 490 33.91 15.36 -2.51
CA LEU A 490 34.12 15.52 -3.94
C LEU A 490 33.95 16.99 -4.33
N ASN A 491 34.95 17.56 -5.01
CA ASN A 491 34.77 18.80 -5.76
C ASN A 491 33.86 18.49 -6.96
N LEU A 492 32.61 18.94 -6.91
CA LEU A 492 31.63 18.76 -7.99
C LEU A 492 32.13 19.44 -9.28
N CYS A 493 32.26 18.64 -10.34
CA CYS A 493 32.85 19.04 -11.62
C CYS A 493 32.01 18.37 -12.72
N ILE A 494 31.36 19.16 -13.57
CA ILE A 494 30.33 18.70 -14.51
C ILE A 494 30.78 18.94 -15.94
N ARG A 495 30.51 17.97 -16.81
CA ARG A 495 30.75 18.02 -18.27
C ARG A 495 29.54 17.44 -19.01
N ALA A 496 29.36 17.85 -20.26
CA ALA A 496 28.44 17.18 -21.17
C ALA A 496 28.83 15.70 -21.37
N ASP A 497 27.85 14.80 -21.46
CA ASP A 497 28.10 13.42 -21.87
C ASP A 497 28.15 13.36 -23.40
N PHE A 498 29.34 13.10 -23.95
CA PHE A 498 29.55 13.06 -25.40
C PHE A 498 28.71 11.99 -26.11
N ARG A 499 28.15 10.99 -25.41
CA ARG A 499 27.29 9.93 -25.98
C ARG A 499 25.85 10.36 -26.17
N VAL A 500 25.43 11.45 -25.52
CA VAL A 500 24.10 12.02 -25.63
C VAL A 500 24.18 13.25 -26.56
N PRO A 501 23.32 13.39 -27.58
CA PRO A 501 23.30 14.58 -28.43
C PRO A 501 23.07 15.87 -27.63
N SER A 502 23.64 17.00 -28.02
CA SER A 502 23.45 18.29 -27.33
C SER A 502 21.97 18.69 -27.20
N SER A 503 21.14 18.37 -28.20
CA SER A 503 19.67 18.57 -28.18
C SER A 503 18.92 17.66 -27.19
N SER A 504 19.60 16.70 -26.59
CA SER A 504 19.05 15.74 -25.62
C SER A 504 19.83 15.74 -24.30
N ASN A 505 20.63 16.77 -24.04
CA ASN A 505 21.29 17.02 -22.74
C ASN A 505 20.62 18.20 -22.01
N GLN A 506 20.89 18.31 -20.71
CA GLN A 506 20.58 19.50 -19.92
C GLN A 506 21.70 20.55 -20.04
N LEU A 507 21.33 21.83 -19.95
CA LEU A 507 22.29 22.95 -19.97
C LEU A 507 22.69 23.31 -18.52
N CYS A 508 23.99 23.35 -18.22
CA CYS A 508 24.47 23.76 -16.89
C CYS A 508 24.08 25.21 -16.53
N LEU A 509 23.79 26.04 -17.54
CA LEU A 509 23.30 27.41 -17.40
C LEU A 509 21.99 27.50 -16.60
N LEU A 510 21.04 26.59 -16.85
CA LEU A 510 19.69 26.62 -16.25
C LEU A 510 19.78 26.62 -14.71
N TYR A 511 20.62 25.77 -14.15
CA TYR A 511 20.80 25.61 -12.70
C TYR A 511 21.68 26.66 -12.04
N ARG A 512 22.39 27.49 -12.82
CA ARG A 512 23.16 28.60 -12.29
C ARG A 512 22.29 29.85 -12.13
N ASP A 513 21.34 30.02 -13.05
CA ASP A 513 20.55 31.24 -13.19
C ASP A 513 19.15 31.11 -12.51
N GLU A 514 18.64 29.88 -12.27
CA GLU A 514 17.42 29.62 -11.50
C GLU A 514 17.68 29.34 -10.01
N ALA A 515 17.51 30.35 -9.13
CA ALA A 515 17.72 30.21 -7.68
C ALA A 515 16.78 29.21 -6.95
N ALA A 516 15.73 28.71 -7.63
CA ALA A 516 14.76 27.77 -7.06
C ALA A 516 15.04 26.29 -7.41
N LEU A 517 15.92 26.02 -8.39
CA LEU A 517 16.30 24.68 -8.82
C LEU A 517 17.79 24.46 -8.64
N THR A 518 18.17 23.25 -8.25
CA THR A 518 19.56 22.79 -8.24
C THR A 518 19.64 21.45 -8.95
N TYR A 519 20.82 21.09 -9.43
CA TYR A 519 21.08 19.73 -9.87
C TYR A 519 21.61 18.89 -8.70
N GLY A 520 21.29 17.60 -8.73
CA GLY A 520 22.04 16.57 -8.03
C GLY A 520 22.52 15.55 -9.05
N LEU A 521 23.53 14.75 -8.69
CA LEU A 521 23.67 13.44 -9.32
C LEU A 521 22.44 12.58 -8.93
N LEU A 522 22.27 11.41 -9.55
CA LEU A 522 21.42 10.35 -8.97
C LEU A 522 22.18 9.50 -7.93
N HIS A 523 23.44 9.87 -7.66
CA HIS A 523 24.16 9.76 -6.37
C HIS A 523 23.91 11.07 -5.58
N PRO A 524 24.65 11.53 -4.54
CA PRO A 524 24.34 12.81 -3.87
C PRO A 524 24.93 14.07 -4.57
N PRO A 525 24.50 15.31 -4.24
CA PRO A 525 23.50 15.69 -3.24
C PRO A 525 22.39 16.70 -3.69
N CYS A 526 21.14 16.42 -3.29
CA CYS A 526 20.38 17.43 -2.53
C CYS A 526 20.79 17.27 -1.05
N GLU A 527 21.05 18.39 -0.35
CA GLU A 527 22.15 18.45 0.64
C GLU A 527 22.01 17.59 1.91
N SER A 528 20.82 17.25 2.39
CA SER A 528 20.66 16.57 3.70
C SER A 528 20.13 15.13 3.63
N VAL A 529 18.87 14.91 3.26
CA VAL A 529 18.24 13.58 3.33
C VAL A 529 18.86 12.60 2.33
N TRP A 530 18.94 12.99 1.05
CA TRP A 530 19.53 12.14 0.01
C TRP A 530 21.04 11.92 0.23
N SER A 531 21.73 12.96 0.70
CA SER A 531 23.12 12.89 1.16
C SER A 531 23.28 11.88 2.30
N HIS A 532 22.48 11.96 3.37
CA HIS A 532 22.53 11.02 4.50
C HIS A 532 22.19 9.58 4.10
N VAL A 533 21.24 9.38 3.18
CA VAL A 533 20.96 8.06 2.61
C VAL A 533 22.23 7.47 1.99
N HIS A 534 22.92 8.21 1.12
CA HIS A 534 24.10 7.70 0.41
C HIS A 534 25.36 7.59 1.28
N THR A 535 25.61 8.59 2.14
CA THR A 535 26.84 8.69 2.95
C THR A 535 26.77 7.93 4.28
N SER A 536 25.59 7.54 4.75
CA SER A 536 25.42 6.84 6.04
C SER A 536 24.60 5.55 5.92
N ILE A 537 23.40 5.63 5.33
CA ILE A 537 22.45 4.50 5.33
C ILE A 537 22.93 3.39 4.38
N LEU A 538 23.29 3.72 3.14
CA LEU A 538 23.76 2.74 2.16
C LEU A 538 25.07 2.06 2.57
N LEU A 539 26.02 2.80 3.15
CA LEU A 539 27.26 2.22 3.69
C LEU A 539 26.96 1.21 4.81
N LYS A 540 26.06 1.55 5.73
CA LYS A 540 25.66 0.61 6.78
C LYS A 540 25.00 -0.65 6.19
N TYR A 541 24.08 -0.49 5.24
CA TYR A 541 23.45 -1.66 4.60
C TYR A 541 24.45 -2.51 3.80
N SER A 542 25.45 -1.92 3.14
CA SER A 542 26.48 -2.69 2.43
C SER A 542 27.38 -3.50 3.39
N GLN A 543 27.61 -2.99 4.61
CA GLN A 543 28.33 -3.71 5.67
C GLN A 543 27.46 -4.81 6.30
N ASP A 544 26.24 -4.47 6.74
CA ASP A 544 25.32 -5.39 7.43
C ASP A 544 24.87 -6.57 6.53
N LEU A 545 24.83 -6.38 5.19
CA LEU A 545 24.25 -7.35 4.24
C LEU A 545 25.27 -8.02 3.29
N ASN A 546 26.58 -7.86 3.51
CA ASN A 546 27.64 -8.35 2.61
C ASN A 546 27.52 -7.80 1.16
N GLY A 547 27.27 -6.50 1.07
CA GLY A 547 27.08 -5.75 -0.16
C GLY A 547 25.61 -5.56 -0.52
N VAL A 548 25.33 -4.51 -1.29
CA VAL A 548 23.98 -4.14 -1.73
C VAL A 548 24.00 -3.62 -3.17
N ASN A 549 23.14 -4.16 -4.02
CA ASN A 549 22.83 -3.55 -5.31
C ASN A 549 21.74 -2.49 -5.09
N VAL A 550 21.93 -1.31 -5.66
CA VAL A 550 21.03 -0.17 -5.50
C VAL A 550 20.54 0.25 -6.88
N ILE A 551 19.23 0.43 -7.02
CA ILE A 551 18.60 1.04 -8.18
C ILE A 551 17.84 2.28 -7.72
N SER A 552 18.17 3.46 -8.24
CA SER A 552 17.51 4.74 -7.93
C SER A 552 17.03 5.45 -9.18
N GLY A 553 16.04 6.34 -9.05
CA GLY A 553 15.54 7.13 -10.17
C GLY A 553 14.42 8.10 -9.81
N PRO A 554 14.06 9.02 -10.73
CA PRO A 554 12.96 9.96 -10.56
C PRO A 554 11.59 9.30 -10.69
N ILE A 555 10.58 9.93 -10.08
CA ILE A 555 9.16 9.60 -10.21
C ILE A 555 8.40 10.83 -10.70
N PHE A 556 7.46 10.60 -11.62
CA PHE A 556 6.50 11.59 -12.11
C PHE A 556 5.11 11.01 -11.85
N ASP A 557 4.39 11.65 -10.93
CA ASP A 557 3.10 11.26 -10.37
C ASP A 557 2.48 12.57 -9.85
N LYS A 558 2.06 13.43 -10.78
CA LYS A 558 1.53 14.79 -10.55
C LYS A 558 0.03 14.78 -10.27
N ASP A 559 -0.69 13.84 -10.88
CA ASP A 559 -2.11 13.62 -10.62
C ASP A 559 -2.39 12.76 -9.37
N PHE A 560 -1.31 12.35 -8.68
CA PHE A 560 -1.30 11.60 -7.42
C PHE A 560 -2.05 10.25 -7.48
N ASP A 561 -2.20 9.66 -8.67
CA ASP A 561 -2.88 8.38 -8.91
C ASP A 561 -2.04 7.12 -8.59
N GLY A 562 -0.74 7.31 -8.33
CA GLY A 562 0.19 6.24 -7.98
C GLY A 562 0.65 5.39 -9.17
N ASN A 563 0.38 5.84 -10.39
CA ASN A 563 1.00 5.35 -11.62
C ASN A 563 2.08 6.35 -12.07
N VAL A 564 2.50 6.27 -13.33
CA VAL A 564 3.53 7.14 -13.92
C VAL A 564 2.90 8.10 -14.91
N ASP A 565 3.13 9.41 -14.71
CA ASP A 565 2.64 10.46 -15.61
C ASP A 565 3.08 10.17 -17.07
N PRO A 566 2.17 10.29 -18.06
CA PRO A 566 2.56 10.32 -19.47
C PRO A 566 3.65 11.35 -19.76
N VAL A 567 4.53 11.04 -20.72
CA VAL A 567 5.57 12.00 -21.13
C VAL A 567 4.92 13.16 -21.87
N SER A 568 4.96 14.36 -21.28
CA SER A 568 4.67 15.60 -22.02
C SER A 568 5.78 15.82 -23.05
N LYS A 569 5.41 15.97 -24.33
CA LYS A 569 6.34 16.45 -25.35
C LYS A 569 6.58 17.94 -25.11
N ASN A 570 7.58 18.27 -24.30
CA ASN A 570 7.88 19.64 -23.92
C ASN A 570 8.23 20.47 -25.17
N THR A 571 7.45 21.54 -25.41
CA THR A 571 7.73 22.54 -26.43
C THR A 571 8.61 23.66 -25.84
N GLY A 572 9.81 23.30 -25.37
CA GLY A 572 10.76 24.23 -24.77
C GLY A 572 11.79 23.56 -23.86
N ASN A 573 12.81 24.33 -23.42
CA ASN A 573 13.89 23.90 -22.51
C ASN A 573 13.46 23.69 -21.05
N GLU A 574 12.16 23.65 -20.74
CA GLU A 574 11.67 23.41 -19.37
C GLU A 574 12.02 21.99 -18.91
N THR A 575 12.75 21.89 -17.81
CA THR A 575 13.16 20.60 -17.25
C THR A 575 12.07 20.02 -16.37
N ALA A 576 11.65 18.78 -16.62
CA ALA A 576 10.60 18.13 -15.85
C ALA A 576 11.08 17.82 -14.40
N VAL A 577 10.54 18.53 -13.41
CA VAL A 577 10.84 18.29 -11.99
C VAL A 577 10.12 17.01 -11.50
N PRO A 578 10.84 16.02 -10.94
CA PRO A 578 10.23 14.82 -10.35
C PRO A 578 9.37 15.16 -9.13
N THR A 579 8.27 14.44 -8.90
CA THR A 579 7.46 14.58 -7.67
C THR A 579 8.03 13.76 -6.51
N HIS A 580 8.72 12.66 -6.81
CA HIS A 580 9.40 11.79 -5.85
C HIS A 580 10.71 11.24 -6.44
N PHE A 581 11.52 10.61 -5.60
CA PHE A 581 12.61 9.73 -6.02
C PHE A 581 12.42 8.34 -5.43
N PHE A 582 12.67 7.29 -6.22
CA PHE A 582 12.71 5.92 -5.72
C PHE A 582 14.13 5.47 -5.41
N LEU A 583 14.26 4.54 -4.47
CA LEU A 583 15.49 3.80 -4.21
C LEU A 583 15.13 2.36 -3.81
N ILE A 584 15.66 1.39 -4.53
CA ILE A 584 15.52 -0.05 -4.27
C ILE A 584 16.90 -0.57 -3.86
N MET A 585 16.99 -1.16 -2.67
CA MET A 585 18.15 -1.92 -2.21
C MET A 585 17.86 -3.40 -2.32
N THR A 586 18.74 -4.16 -2.97
CA THR A 586 18.63 -5.61 -3.13
C THR A 586 19.91 -6.30 -2.64
N SER A 587 19.76 -7.31 -1.79
CA SER A 587 20.85 -8.18 -1.34
C SER A 587 20.44 -9.65 -1.34
N CYS A 588 21.41 -10.53 -1.11
CA CYS A 588 21.12 -11.92 -0.78
C CYS A 588 20.46 -12.01 0.60
N ARG A 589 19.52 -12.96 0.75
CA ARG A 589 18.98 -13.32 2.06
C ARG A 589 19.94 -14.20 2.87
N ASN A 590 20.83 -14.92 2.19
CA ASN A 590 22.00 -15.53 2.81
C ASN A 590 23.18 -14.57 2.69
N SER A 591 23.60 -13.96 3.80
CA SER A 591 24.70 -12.99 3.86
C SER A 591 26.08 -13.59 3.57
N SER A 592 26.22 -14.92 3.43
CA SER A 592 27.46 -15.52 2.90
C SER A 592 27.73 -15.16 1.44
N PHE A 593 26.69 -14.77 0.68
CA PHE A 593 26.80 -14.36 -0.73
C PHE A 593 26.66 -12.84 -0.88
N SER A 594 27.35 -12.27 -1.86
CA SER A 594 27.16 -10.88 -2.26
C SER A 594 26.05 -10.78 -3.32
N PRO A 595 25.45 -9.59 -3.56
CA PRO A 595 24.44 -9.41 -4.61
C PRO A 595 24.89 -9.86 -6.02
N VAL A 596 26.21 -9.92 -6.28
CA VAL A 596 26.81 -10.23 -7.58
C VAL A 596 26.85 -11.72 -7.87
N ASN A 597 26.96 -12.55 -6.83
CA ASN A 597 27.08 -14.00 -6.90
C ASN A 597 26.00 -14.68 -6.05
N CYS A 598 24.78 -14.14 -6.12
CA CYS A 598 23.74 -14.48 -5.18
C CYS A 598 23.13 -15.87 -5.46
N GLU A 599 23.26 -16.78 -4.50
CA GLU A 599 22.59 -18.08 -4.55
C GLU A 599 21.37 -18.11 -3.62
N GLY A 600 20.22 -18.51 -4.18
CA GLY A 600 18.96 -18.61 -3.45
C GLY A 600 18.14 -17.30 -3.42
N PRO A 601 17.28 -17.10 -2.41
CA PRO A 601 16.32 -16.00 -2.40
C PRO A 601 16.98 -14.64 -2.15
N LEU A 602 16.51 -13.66 -2.91
CA LEU A 602 16.82 -12.24 -2.67
C LEU A 602 16.03 -11.70 -1.48
N GLN A 603 16.49 -10.58 -0.95
CA GLN A 603 15.69 -9.68 -0.11
C GLN A 603 15.82 -8.26 -0.68
N ALA A 604 14.70 -7.53 -0.69
CA ALA A 604 14.69 -6.16 -1.18
C ALA A 604 13.96 -5.21 -0.22
N ILE A 605 14.46 -3.98 -0.16
CA ILE A 605 13.89 -2.86 0.58
C ILE A 605 13.75 -1.72 -0.42
N ALA A 606 12.51 -1.34 -0.74
CA ALA A 606 12.22 -0.18 -1.57
C ALA A 606 11.87 1.05 -0.71
N PHE A 607 12.02 2.22 -1.33
CA PHE A 607 11.70 3.54 -0.79
C PHE A 607 11.17 4.44 -1.92
N ILE A 608 10.18 5.28 -1.61
CA ILE A 608 9.67 6.39 -2.42
C ILE A 608 9.72 7.63 -1.52
N MET A 609 10.59 8.58 -1.85
CA MET A 609 10.86 9.79 -1.09
C MET A 609 10.22 11.00 -1.78
N PRO A 610 9.37 11.79 -1.10
CA PRO A 610 8.77 12.98 -1.70
C PRO A 610 9.84 14.04 -2.00
N HIS A 611 9.78 14.60 -3.21
CA HIS A 611 10.65 15.69 -3.63
C HIS A 611 9.96 17.02 -3.32
N LYS A 612 10.36 17.67 -2.22
CA LYS A 612 9.77 18.91 -1.72
C LYS A 612 10.84 20.00 -1.56
N PRO A 613 10.46 21.29 -1.70
CA PRO A 613 11.36 22.42 -1.51
C PRO A 613 11.70 22.68 -0.02
N ASP A 614 10.97 22.08 0.93
CA ASP A 614 11.21 22.25 2.36
C ASP A 614 11.17 20.92 3.15
N TYR A 615 11.69 20.99 4.38
CA TYR A 615 11.71 19.90 5.35
C TYR A 615 10.70 20.10 6.49
N SER A 616 9.62 20.87 6.27
CA SER A 616 8.57 21.11 7.26
C SER A 616 7.94 19.80 7.75
N GLU A 617 7.85 18.80 6.87
CA GLU A 617 7.42 17.44 7.20
C GLU A 617 8.24 16.78 8.33
N PHE A 618 9.49 17.18 8.58
CA PHE A 618 10.36 16.55 9.58
C PHE A 618 10.55 17.39 10.85
N CYS A 619 9.93 18.58 10.90
CA CYS A 619 10.15 19.56 11.96
C CYS A 619 11.65 19.75 12.26
N ALA A 620 12.43 19.87 11.18
CA ALA A 620 13.83 20.28 11.23
C ALA A 620 13.88 21.80 11.38
N VAL A 621 14.59 22.29 12.41
CA VAL A 621 14.73 23.73 12.65
C VAL A 621 15.66 24.31 11.58
N SER A 622 15.32 25.49 11.07
CA SER A 622 16.00 26.20 9.99
C SER A 622 17.34 26.85 10.41
N ASN A 623 18.21 26.11 11.09
CA ASN A 623 19.62 26.48 11.26
C ASN A 623 20.47 25.62 10.32
N ASN A 624 21.54 26.21 9.78
CA ASN A 624 22.43 25.63 8.74
C ASN A 624 23.28 24.42 9.19
N GLN A 625 22.82 23.66 10.18
CA GLN A 625 23.35 22.36 10.57
C GLN A 625 22.19 21.38 10.68
N LEU A 626 21.89 20.70 9.56
CA LEU A 626 20.96 19.57 9.50
C LEU A 626 21.54 18.32 10.17
N HIS A 627 21.81 18.42 11.47
CA HIS A 627 21.94 17.26 12.36
C HIS A 627 20.56 16.64 12.58
N LEU A 628 20.01 16.02 11.54
CA LEU A 628 18.95 15.03 11.69
C LEU A 628 19.49 13.93 12.62
N SER A 629 18.93 13.83 13.81
CA SER A 629 19.33 12.79 14.77
C SER A 629 19.07 11.41 14.15
N PRO A 630 19.88 10.38 14.46
CA PRO A 630 19.63 9.02 13.98
C PRO A 630 18.23 8.48 14.35
N SER A 631 17.58 9.03 15.38
CA SER A 631 16.17 8.78 15.70
C SER A 631 15.22 9.38 14.67
N LYS A 632 15.36 10.67 14.33
CA LYS A 632 14.55 11.32 13.28
C LYS A 632 14.77 10.67 11.92
N CYS A 633 16.00 10.30 11.54
CA CYS A 633 16.26 9.54 10.31
C CYS A 633 15.59 8.15 10.28
N ARG A 634 15.46 7.45 11.41
CA ARG A 634 14.70 6.17 11.48
C ARG A 634 13.19 6.39 11.37
N GLU A 635 12.67 7.49 11.90
CA GLU A 635 11.27 7.87 11.76
C GLU A 635 10.94 8.33 10.33
N THR A 636 11.86 9.06 9.70
CA THR A 636 11.90 9.33 8.26
C THR A 636 11.90 8.03 7.45
N ALA A 637 12.77 7.06 7.76
CA ALA A 637 12.77 5.76 7.07
C ALA A 637 11.44 4.98 7.20
N ARG A 638 10.70 5.14 8.31
CA ARG A 638 9.35 4.56 8.51
C ARG A 638 8.24 5.32 7.75
N THR A 639 8.41 6.61 7.49
CA THR A 639 7.43 7.43 6.73
C THR A 639 7.68 7.39 5.23
N ILE A 640 8.94 7.35 4.80
CA ILE A 640 9.33 6.87 3.47
C ILE A 640 8.81 5.42 3.33
N SER A 641 8.35 5.04 2.15
CA SER A 641 7.63 3.77 1.93
C SER A 641 8.51 2.52 2.13
N HIS A 642 8.72 2.07 3.37
CA HIS A 642 9.34 0.78 3.69
C HIS A 642 8.49 -0.38 3.12
N VAL A 643 8.75 -0.75 1.86
CA VAL A 643 8.22 -1.98 1.27
C VAL A 643 9.29 -3.06 1.44
N ASN A 644 9.20 -3.82 2.54
CA ASN A 644 10.02 -5.00 2.77
C ASN A 644 9.43 -6.17 1.96
N THR A 645 9.92 -6.33 0.73
CA THR A 645 9.44 -7.34 -0.20
C THR A 645 10.23 -8.64 -0.01
N LYS A 646 9.70 -9.56 0.80
CA LYS A 646 10.18 -10.96 0.91
C LYS A 646 9.84 -11.83 -0.31
N GLN A 647 9.30 -11.23 -1.36
CA GLN A 647 8.98 -11.79 -2.67
C GLN A 647 9.53 -10.82 -3.72
N ASN A 648 9.90 -11.29 -4.91
CA ASN A 648 10.65 -10.53 -5.92
C ASN A 648 9.89 -9.37 -6.62
N ASN A 649 8.82 -8.84 -6.00
CA ASN A 649 7.92 -7.85 -6.59
C ASN A 649 8.11 -6.47 -5.93
N CYS A 650 9.13 -5.72 -6.33
CA CYS A 650 9.21 -4.30 -6.01
C CYS A 650 8.13 -3.54 -6.82
N ARG A 651 7.05 -3.13 -6.15
CA ARG A 651 6.08 -2.18 -6.71
C ARG A 651 6.66 -0.77 -6.72
N VAL A 652 7.38 -0.43 -7.79
CA VAL A 652 7.65 0.96 -8.16
C VAL A 652 6.84 1.24 -9.42
N LEU A 653 5.70 1.91 -9.24
CA LEU A 653 4.81 2.48 -10.27
C LEU A 653 4.58 1.59 -11.50
N GLN A 654 3.68 0.62 -11.39
CA GLN A 654 3.15 -0.08 -12.56
C GLN A 654 2.07 0.77 -13.23
N SER A 655 2.25 1.12 -14.51
CA SER A 655 1.17 1.69 -15.31
C SER A 655 0.03 0.68 -15.41
N ARG A 656 -1.16 1.01 -14.86
CA ARG A 656 -2.37 0.23 -15.13
C ARG A 656 -2.67 0.27 -16.64
N SER A 657 -2.82 -0.89 -17.25
CA SER A 657 -3.57 -0.98 -18.51
C SER A 657 -5.04 -0.71 -18.18
N SER A 658 -5.65 0.25 -18.90
CA SER A 658 -7.06 0.64 -18.82
C SER A 658 -8.02 -0.53 -19.00
#